data_AF-A9L049-F1
#
_entry.id   AF-A9L049-F1
#
_cell.length_a   1.000
_cell.length_b   1.000
_cell.length_c   1.000
_cell.angle_alpha   90.00
_cell.angle_beta   90.00
_cell.angle_gamma   90.00
#
_symmetry.space_group_name_H-M   'P 1'
#
loop_
_entity.id
_entity.type
_entity.pdbx_description
1 polymer ?
#
loop_
_entity_poly.entity_id
_entity_poly.type
_entity_poly.pdbx_seq_one_letter_code
_entity_poly.pdbx_strand_id
1 'polypeptide(L)'
;MKINTYLLILLSALFVISFFPYTADSVDGLNLDISEKNKMDNISIPNYDGIVEFNINDMNWAQNILLPEQAKAGNVIKITRTSASESYVNISSSYILIPLNSTLVFAFDGDIWRALSDVHKVTPFNGQNVELPNGYSNIMVDISMASWAKFVTLPKQPASGDVVVIASSSAWETTIIGPDTRQKIHRDLTATYVFKDNTWISSLGSLFEMDPVEGEDLYLPNGKMDIKVDIKDAGWTKFTNLPDNPDVGTVVRINRTSIWDTYAKADGILFLIPPSSISTLVWDGVSWVNVSVEDGLSISLKNKGLYNIKLNKTQPKKINSIYTKVTAITEIDNPNIVNLHNIYIENGTIFNNTPYTINSLNLLLEGNVINMQLNSPLSRYTSGYIGSQWDAAQVLHMDALGNNNFDFRGGEPRGQARFANEEERRSVERVQMYEKYWLNAPNTFAEILALVASQCHINSFYSECNNYEKSAMDYTSDMYFSQSVSGQTSTFWIDPTVWGLAARPNLERVKSYRSISNNLWMSPVLMSNMLSDNPNTAIDAEQGLVHEYYHNLGFSHNSGWPSSNGVDDLFGAKAYNIYRNSLGDKYFTSNLAVTYEKLSDLEFVFNLEALEDTNDINMRILSSQNITAKVHQKNSNNLILEFDEKPSTDVYVSFYSKYSSQMATKVLNNFVGSVSTQIELSNLSSNFEQLVGNFSTLFIYTANGSWVRDFYLPKSAEEGKVIIFKSSASWSSNVYYDTKKDILSNGVPLEYYYSKGRWINR
;
A
#
# COMPACT_ATOMS: atom_id res chain seq x y z
N MET A 1 25.29 -0.21 -28.70
CA MET A 1 26.62 -0.86 -28.65
C MET A 1 26.95 -1.05 -27.17
N LYS A 2 26.67 -2.23 -26.59
CA LYS A 2 26.86 -2.51 -25.16
C LYS A 2 28.30 -2.98 -24.95
N ILE A 3 29.12 -2.16 -24.30
CA ILE A 3 30.47 -2.54 -23.85
C ILE A 3 30.31 -3.48 -22.64
N ASN A 4 31.07 -4.56 -22.66
CA ASN A 4 30.95 -5.72 -21.78
C ASN A 4 31.44 -5.38 -20.35
N THR A 5 30.53 -5.42 -19.36
CA THR A 5 30.79 -5.11 -17.93
C THR A 5 31.85 -6.02 -17.29
N TYR A 6 32.14 -7.17 -17.90
CA TYR A 6 33.15 -8.15 -17.44
C TYR A 6 34.59 -7.60 -17.38
N LEU A 7 34.94 -6.58 -18.19
CA LEU A 7 36.32 -6.08 -18.24
C LEU A 7 36.63 -5.09 -17.10
N LEU A 8 35.60 -4.43 -16.52
CA LEU A 8 35.80 -3.37 -15.51
C LEU A 8 36.02 -3.94 -14.09
N ILE A 9 35.42 -5.09 -13.77
CA ILE A 9 35.51 -5.75 -12.45
C ILE A 9 36.89 -6.42 -12.25
N LEU A 10 37.50 -6.92 -13.34
CA LEU A 10 38.87 -7.46 -13.33
C LEU A 10 39.92 -6.38 -13.01
N LEU A 11 39.71 -5.13 -13.45
CA LEU A 11 40.64 -4.03 -13.22
C LEU A 11 40.64 -3.50 -11.77
N SER A 12 39.52 -3.62 -11.04
CA SER A 12 39.43 -3.16 -9.65
C SER A 12 40.01 -4.15 -8.63
N ALA A 13 39.95 -5.47 -8.90
CA ALA A 13 40.53 -6.49 -8.01
C ALA A 13 42.07 -6.51 -8.05
N LEU A 14 42.67 -6.09 -9.17
CA LEU A 14 44.13 -6.02 -9.36
C LEU A 14 44.82 -4.88 -8.57
N PHE A 15 44.08 -3.90 -8.02
CA PHE A 15 44.66 -2.71 -7.39
C PHE A 15 44.84 -2.78 -5.86
N VAL A 16 44.43 -3.88 -5.20
CA VAL A 16 44.46 -3.99 -3.71
C VAL A 16 45.66 -4.80 -3.19
N ILE A 17 46.53 -5.33 -4.05
CA ILE A 17 47.74 -6.03 -3.61
C ILE A 17 48.88 -5.03 -3.44
N SER A 18 49.14 -4.62 -2.20
CA SER A 18 50.35 -3.90 -1.81
C SER A 18 51.58 -4.79 -2.00
N PHE A 19 52.33 -4.55 -3.09
CA PHE A 19 53.64 -5.18 -3.28
C PHE A 19 54.64 -4.64 -2.26
N PHE A 20 55.25 -5.54 -1.48
CA PHE A 20 56.55 -5.26 -0.87
C PHE A 20 57.57 -5.05 -2.00
N PRO A 21 58.37 -3.97 -1.99
CA PRO A 21 59.37 -3.75 -3.02
C PRO A 21 60.55 -4.67 -2.76
N TYR A 22 60.61 -5.81 -3.45
CA TYR A 22 61.86 -6.54 -3.61
C TYR A 22 62.54 -6.01 -4.88
N THR A 23 63.55 -5.16 -4.71
CA THR A 23 64.43 -4.75 -5.80
C THR A 23 65.27 -5.95 -6.20
N ALA A 24 64.92 -6.59 -7.31
CA ALA A 24 65.75 -7.62 -7.92
C ALA A 24 66.96 -6.94 -8.57
N ASP A 25 68.12 -7.00 -7.90
CA ASP A 25 69.41 -6.89 -8.59
C ASP A 25 69.49 -8.04 -9.61
N SER A 26 70.03 -7.74 -10.80
CA SER A 26 70.07 -8.65 -11.95
C SER A 26 70.77 -9.97 -11.61
N VAL A 27 70.00 -11.04 -11.43
CA VAL A 27 70.50 -12.42 -11.37
C VAL A 27 70.40 -13.00 -12.78
N ASP A 28 71.51 -13.50 -13.29
CA ASP A 28 71.59 -14.24 -14.56
C ASP A 28 70.56 -15.39 -14.54
N GLY A 29 69.51 -15.28 -15.35
CA GLY A 29 68.49 -16.32 -15.49
C GLY A 29 69.12 -17.59 -16.08
N LEU A 30 69.07 -18.69 -15.35
CA LEU A 30 69.51 -19.99 -15.85
C LEU A 30 68.49 -20.47 -16.90
N ASN A 31 68.84 -20.40 -18.18
CA ASN A 31 68.04 -20.97 -19.27
C ASN A 31 68.41 -22.46 -19.40
N LEU A 32 67.54 -23.33 -18.91
CA LEU A 32 67.72 -24.78 -19.01
C LEU A 32 67.35 -25.23 -20.43
N ASP A 33 68.35 -25.34 -21.31
CA ASP A 33 68.18 -26.00 -22.61
C ASP A 33 68.16 -27.52 -22.40
N ILE A 34 67.10 -28.17 -22.90
CA ILE A 34 66.82 -29.59 -22.69
C ILE A 34 67.21 -30.42 -23.93
N SER A 35 68.01 -29.85 -24.84
CA SER A 35 68.36 -30.38 -26.16
C SER A 35 68.99 -31.80 -26.17
N GLU A 36 69.40 -32.34 -25.02
CA GLU A 36 69.95 -33.70 -24.92
C GLU A 36 68.93 -34.82 -24.63
N LYS A 37 67.64 -34.52 -24.37
CA LYS A 37 66.63 -35.54 -24.05
C LYS A 37 65.36 -35.40 -24.89
N ASN A 38 65.40 -35.94 -26.10
CA ASN A 38 64.25 -35.94 -27.01
C ASN A 38 63.07 -36.79 -26.48
N LYS A 39 61.94 -36.13 -26.20
CA LYS A 39 60.59 -36.67 -25.96
C LYS A 39 60.48 -37.65 -24.78
N MET A 40 60.27 -37.12 -23.58
CA MET A 40 59.95 -37.91 -22.39
C MET A 40 58.51 -37.66 -21.93
N ASP A 41 57.84 -38.69 -21.40
CA ASP A 41 56.49 -38.56 -20.82
C ASP A 41 56.51 -37.63 -19.59
N ASN A 42 57.61 -37.62 -18.82
CA ASN A 42 57.77 -36.79 -17.63
C ASN A 42 59.15 -36.10 -17.62
N ILE A 43 59.19 -34.84 -17.20
CA ILE A 43 60.44 -34.10 -16.92
C ILE A 43 60.35 -33.39 -15.58
N SER A 44 61.38 -33.53 -14.73
CA SER A 44 61.48 -32.79 -13.47
C SER A 44 62.41 -31.60 -13.64
N ILE A 45 61.94 -30.41 -13.25
CA ILE A 45 62.80 -29.23 -13.17
C ILE A 45 63.70 -29.40 -11.94
N PRO A 46 65.04 -29.29 -12.06
CA PRO A 46 65.93 -29.45 -10.92
C PRO A 46 65.72 -28.32 -9.91
N ASN A 47 66.08 -28.56 -8.65
CA ASN A 47 66.07 -27.52 -7.63
C ASN A 47 67.08 -26.42 -8.00
N TYR A 48 66.69 -25.15 -7.84
CA TYR A 48 67.46 -23.98 -8.21
C TYR A 48 67.14 -22.83 -7.23
N ASP A 49 67.99 -21.80 -7.19
CA ASP A 49 67.72 -20.58 -6.44
C ASP A 49 67.39 -19.43 -7.41
N GLY A 50 66.34 -18.65 -7.16
CA GLY A 50 66.00 -17.45 -7.94
C GLY A 50 64.89 -17.66 -8.97
N ILE A 51 65.12 -17.26 -10.23
CA ILE A 51 64.15 -17.35 -11.34
C ILE A 51 64.65 -18.31 -12.40
N VAL A 52 63.82 -19.28 -12.80
CA VAL A 52 64.07 -20.19 -13.93
C VAL A 52 63.04 -19.98 -15.02
N GLU A 53 63.51 -19.99 -16.26
CA GLU A 53 62.65 -20.01 -17.44
C GLU A 53 62.79 -21.35 -18.15
N PHE A 54 61.67 -22.02 -18.39
CA PHE A 54 61.58 -23.35 -18.95
C PHE A 54 60.73 -23.30 -20.23
N ASN A 55 61.38 -23.47 -21.38
CA ASN A 55 60.74 -23.29 -22.68
C ASN A 55 60.51 -24.66 -23.35
N ILE A 56 59.26 -24.92 -23.75
CA ILE A 56 58.83 -26.17 -24.37
C ILE A 56 58.36 -25.89 -25.79
N ASN A 57 58.91 -26.60 -26.77
CA ASN A 57 58.61 -26.43 -28.19
C ASN A 57 58.56 -27.79 -28.90
N ASP A 58 58.21 -27.82 -30.19
CA ASP A 58 58.05 -29.08 -30.93
C ASP A 58 59.33 -29.94 -31.01
N MET A 59 60.50 -29.31 -30.94
CA MET A 59 61.79 -30.02 -30.90
C MET A 59 62.19 -30.44 -29.49
N ASN A 60 61.58 -29.85 -28.46
CA ASN A 60 61.92 -30.04 -27.07
C ASN A 60 60.64 -30.08 -26.21
N TRP A 61 59.98 -31.24 -26.22
CA TRP A 61 58.66 -31.46 -25.63
C TRP A 61 58.65 -32.53 -24.54
N ALA A 62 57.87 -32.28 -23.49
CA ALA A 62 57.50 -33.27 -22.49
C ALA A 62 55.99 -33.16 -22.18
N GLN A 63 55.34 -34.30 -21.92
CA GLN A 63 53.91 -34.31 -21.60
C GLN A 63 53.65 -33.75 -20.19
N ASN A 64 54.43 -34.18 -19.20
CA ASN A 64 54.27 -33.77 -17.81
C ASN A 64 55.53 -33.12 -17.26
N ILE A 65 55.40 -31.96 -16.65
CA ILE A 65 56.49 -31.19 -16.05
C ILE A 65 56.28 -31.19 -14.54
N LEU A 66 57.24 -31.75 -13.81
CA LEU A 66 57.22 -31.83 -12.35
C LEU A 66 58.05 -30.67 -11.79
N LEU A 67 57.41 -29.83 -10.97
CA LEU A 67 58.12 -28.78 -10.23
C LEU A 67 58.96 -29.42 -9.09
N PRO A 68 60.03 -28.77 -8.63
CA PRO A 68 60.85 -29.28 -7.52
C PRO A 68 60.01 -29.46 -6.25
N GLU A 69 60.14 -30.59 -5.55
CA GLU A 69 59.45 -30.82 -4.27
C GLU A 69 59.93 -29.89 -3.16
N GLN A 70 61.16 -29.37 -3.25
CA GLN A 70 61.73 -28.39 -2.33
C GLN A 70 62.31 -27.22 -3.12
N ALA A 71 62.02 -26.00 -2.67
CA ALA A 71 62.57 -24.75 -3.18
C ALA A 71 62.64 -23.72 -2.04
N LYS A 72 63.34 -22.59 -2.25
CA LYS A 72 63.29 -21.48 -1.29
C LYS A 72 62.04 -20.64 -1.53
N ALA A 73 61.43 -20.15 -0.46
CA ALA A 73 60.33 -19.18 -0.56
C ALA A 73 60.78 -17.99 -1.42
N GLY A 74 59.98 -17.63 -2.42
CA GLY A 74 60.29 -16.59 -3.40
C GLY A 74 60.91 -17.08 -4.71
N ASN A 75 61.27 -18.36 -4.85
CA ASN A 75 61.72 -18.91 -6.13
C ASN A 75 60.59 -18.89 -7.16
N VAL A 76 60.92 -18.57 -8.43
CA VAL A 76 59.93 -18.41 -9.51
C VAL A 76 60.28 -19.28 -10.72
N ILE A 77 59.35 -20.09 -11.22
CA ILE A 77 59.47 -20.84 -12.48
C ILE A 77 58.55 -20.20 -13.51
N LYS A 78 59.07 -19.82 -14.66
CA LYS A 78 58.26 -19.48 -15.83
C LYS A 78 58.30 -20.64 -16.82
N ILE A 79 57.15 -21.14 -17.23
CA ILE A 79 57.03 -22.23 -18.19
C ILE A 79 56.32 -21.71 -19.42
N THR A 80 57.02 -21.64 -20.55
CA THR A 80 56.45 -21.19 -21.82
C THR A 80 56.26 -22.36 -22.76
N ARG A 81 55.05 -22.52 -23.30
CA ARG A 81 54.75 -23.58 -24.28
C ARG A 81 54.50 -22.99 -25.66
N THR A 82 55.25 -23.49 -26.63
CA THR A 82 55.06 -23.25 -28.07
C THR A 82 54.86 -24.55 -28.86
N SER A 83 54.89 -25.71 -28.20
CA SER A 83 54.67 -27.01 -28.83
C SER A 83 53.21 -27.24 -29.22
N ALA A 84 52.98 -27.84 -30.39
CA ALA A 84 51.65 -28.24 -30.85
C ALA A 84 51.01 -29.28 -29.93
N SER A 85 51.79 -30.21 -29.39
CA SER A 85 51.35 -31.19 -28.39
C SER A 85 51.15 -30.58 -27.01
N GLU A 86 50.10 -31.00 -26.31
CA GLU A 86 49.75 -30.55 -24.96
C GLU A 86 50.85 -30.89 -23.95
N SER A 87 51.06 -30.00 -22.99
CA SER A 87 51.96 -30.21 -21.86
C SER A 87 51.26 -29.80 -20.58
N TYR A 88 51.54 -30.51 -19.50
CA TYR A 88 50.89 -30.36 -18.22
C TYR A 88 51.94 -30.09 -17.14
N VAL A 89 51.71 -29.16 -16.22
CA VAL A 89 52.53 -28.95 -15.02
C VAL A 89 51.89 -29.69 -13.86
N ASN A 90 52.63 -30.53 -13.15
CA ASN A 90 52.14 -31.17 -11.93
C ASN A 90 52.39 -30.25 -10.73
N ILE A 91 51.32 -29.88 -10.02
CA ILE A 91 51.37 -29.15 -8.77
C ILE A 91 50.51 -29.87 -7.75
N SER A 92 51.13 -30.31 -6.65
CA SER A 92 50.43 -30.92 -5.52
C SER A 92 49.47 -32.04 -5.95
N SER A 93 49.92 -32.92 -6.85
CA SER A 93 49.16 -34.05 -7.42
C SER A 93 48.06 -33.70 -8.43
N SER A 94 48.01 -32.44 -8.89
CA SER A 94 47.09 -31.98 -9.95
C SER A 94 47.87 -31.61 -11.21
N TYR A 95 47.33 -31.93 -12.40
CA TYR A 95 47.93 -31.59 -13.68
C TYR A 95 47.29 -30.33 -14.27
N ILE A 96 48.11 -29.35 -14.61
CA ILE A 96 47.72 -28.06 -15.15
C ILE A 96 48.09 -28.02 -16.63
N LEU A 97 47.11 -28.00 -17.52
CA LEU A 97 47.37 -27.80 -18.95
C LEU A 97 48.04 -26.44 -19.16
N ILE A 98 49.16 -26.41 -19.89
CA ILE A 98 49.77 -25.17 -20.37
C ILE A 98 49.14 -24.85 -21.74
N PRO A 99 48.39 -23.74 -21.88
CA PRO A 99 47.83 -23.36 -23.18
C PRO A 99 48.92 -23.20 -24.27
N LEU A 100 48.52 -23.39 -25.54
CA LEU A 100 49.41 -23.16 -26.67
C LEU A 100 49.76 -21.66 -26.73
N ASN A 101 51.06 -21.34 -26.86
CA ASN A 101 51.61 -19.98 -26.90
C ASN A 101 51.35 -19.16 -25.62
N SER A 102 51.30 -19.82 -24.46
CA SER A 102 51.22 -19.13 -23.17
C SER A 102 52.45 -19.39 -22.30
N THR A 103 52.59 -18.52 -21.29
CA THR A 103 53.58 -18.65 -20.22
C THR A 103 52.85 -18.75 -18.89
N LEU A 104 53.07 -19.84 -18.16
CA LEU A 104 52.65 -19.97 -16.77
C LEU A 104 53.81 -19.55 -15.87
N VAL A 105 53.54 -18.69 -14.89
CA VAL A 105 54.50 -18.31 -13.87
C VAL A 105 54.08 -18.95 -12.57
N PHE A 106 55.01 -19.64 -11.91
CA PHE A 106 54.82 -20.26 -10.60
C PHE A 106 55.78 -19.61 -9.61
N ALA A 107 55.34 -19.36 -8.39
CA ALA A 107 56.21 -18.98 -7.28
C ALA A 107 56.04 -19.96 -6.13
N PHE A 108 57.15 -20.31 -5.49
CA PHE A 108 57.16 -21.12 -4.28
C PHE A 108 56.98 -20.20 -3.07
N ASP A 109 55.96 -20.44 -2.25
CA ASP A 109 55.65 -19.59 -1.09
C ASP A 109 56.40 -20.00 0.20
N GLY A 110 57.11 -21.13 0.17
CA GLY A 110 57.77 -21.73 1.32
C GLY A 110 57.22 -23.12 1.68
N ASP A 111 56.04 -23.48 1.16
CA ASP A 111 55.42 -24.78 1.38
C ASP A 111 55.00 -25.43 0.04
N ILE A 112 54.34 -24.68 -0.85
CA ILE A 112 53.86 -25.18 -2.15
C ILE A 112 54.15 -24.22 -3.31
N TRP A 113 54.17 -24.76 -4.54
CA TRP A 113 54.20 -23.96 -5.76
C TRP A 113 52.81 -23.39 -6.07
N ARG A 114 52.75 -22.10 -6.42
CA ARG A 114 51.51 -21.39 -6.78
C ARG A 114 51.59 -20.75 -8.15
N ALA A 115 50.55 -20.88 -8.95
CA ALA A 115 50.44 -20.16 -10.23
C ALA A 115 50.14 -18.66 -9.99
N LEU A 116 51.00 -17.78 -10.52
CA LEU A 116 50.91 -16.33 -10.41
C LEU A 116 50.23 -15.65 -11.61
N SER A 117 50.25 -16.24 -12.80
CA SER A 117 49.93 -15.52 -14.04
C SER A 117 48.67 -15.95 -14.79
N ASP A 118 47.86 -16.87 -14.26
CA ASP A 118 46.65 -17.30 -14.98
C ASP A 118 45.43 -17.48 -14.08
N VAL A 119 44.29 -17.05 -14.61
CA VAL A 119 42.96 -17.38 -14.10
C VAL A 119 42.66 -18.81 -14.51
N HIS A 120 42.67 -19.74 -13.55
CA HIS A 120 42.32 -21.12 -13.83
C HIS A 120 40.81 -21.23 -14.06
N LYS A 121 40.42 -21.45 -15.31
CA LYS A 121 39.02 -21.61 -15.68
C LYS A 121 38.55 -23.04 -15.45
N VAL A 122 37.48 -23.19 -14.69
CA VAL A 122 36.81 -24.47 -14.43
C VAL A 122 35.42 -24.43 -15.05
N THR A 123 35.12 -25.40 -15.91
CA THR A 123 33.79 -25.58 -16.49
C THR A 123 33.24 -26.91 -16.02
N PRO A 124 32.14 -26.96 -15.26
CA PRO A 124 31.59 -28.21 -14.77
C PRO A 124 31.10 -29.12 -15.90
N PHE A 125 31.22 -30.43 -15.72
CA PHE A 125 30.41 -31.37 -16.49
C PHE A 125 28.96 -31.31 -16.02
N ASN A 126 28.01 -31.28 -16.95
CA ASN A 126 26.60 -31.09 -16.62
C ASN A 126 26.08 -32.18 -15.65
N GLY A 127 25.55 -31.73 -14.51
CA GLY A 127 25.02 -32.56 -13.44
C GLY A 127 26.06 -33.11 -12.45
N GLN A 128 27.36 -32.89 -12.67
CA GLN A 128 28.41 -33.32 -11.75
C GLN A 128 28.77 -32.23 -10.74
N ASN A 129 29.18 -32.66 -9.54
CA ASN A 129 29.75 -31.74 -8.55
C ASN A 129 31.20 -31.42 -8.92
N VAL A 130 31.66 -30.24 -8.53
CA VAL A 130 33.02 -29.77 -8.81
C VAL A 130 33.75 -29.54 -7.49
N GLU A 131 34.92 -30.14 -7.34
CA GLU A 131 35.89 -29.72 -6.32
C GLU A 131 36.95 -28.84 -6.99
N LEU A 132 37.11 -27.60 -6.52
CA LEU A 132 38.09 -26.69 -7.09
C LEU A 132 39.51 -27.06 -6.63
N PRO A 133 40.50 -27.00 -7.53
CA PRO A 133 41.86 -27.41 -7.22
C PRO A 133 42.58 -26.42 -6.31
N ASN A 134 43.55 -26.91 -5.53
CA ASN A 134 44.49 -26.08 -4.76
C ASN A 134 45.61 -25.54 -5.67
N GLY A 135 46.37 -24.55 -5.19
CA GLY A 135 47.60 -24.06 -5.86
C GLY A 135 47.41 -22.93 -6.88
N TYR A 136 46.19 -22.41 -7.01
CA TYR A 136 45.87 -21.28 -7.90
C TYR A 136 45.52 -20.03 -7.10
N SER A 137 46.17 -18.92 -7.44
CA SER A 137 45.85 -17.60 -6.89
C SER A 137 44.50 -17.06 -7.37
N ASN A 138 44.06 -17.47 -8.56
CA ASN A 138 42.81 -17.03 -9.18
C ASN A 138 42.12 -18.19 -9.90
N ILE A 139 40.89 -18.51 -9.50
CA ILE A 139 40.03 -19.52 -10.16
C ILE A 139 38.76 -18.83 -10.67
N MET A 140 38.33 -19.16 -11.87
CA MET A 140 37.05 -18.73 -12.42
C MET A 140 36.18 -19.93 -12.78
N VAL A 141 34.96 -19.99 -12.26
CA VAL A 141 33.98 -21.03 -12.55
C VAL A 141 32.83 -20.42 -13.34
N ASP A 142 32.59 -20.95 -14.53
CA ASP A 142 31.44 -20.54 -15.37
C ASP A 142 30.39 -21.66 -15.35
N ILE A 143 29.21 -21.34 -14.82
CA ILE A 143 28.09 -22.27 -14.68
C ILE A 143 27.01 -21.87 -15.69
N SER A 144 26.66 -22.77 -16.60
CA SER A 144 25.57 -22.56 -17.55
C SER A 144 24.63 -23.76 -17.60
N MET A 145 23.54 -23.66 -18.36
CA MET A 145 22.62 -24.80 -18.55
C MET A 145 23.30 -26.04 -19.18
N ALA A 146 24.37 -25.84 -19.96
CA ALA A 146 25.13 -26.92 -20.60
C ALA A 146 26.25 -27.49 -19.72
N SER A 147 26.57 -26.84 -18.59
CA SER A 147 27.70 -27.13 -17.71
C SER A 147 27.32 -26.80 -16.26
N TRP A 148 26.16 -27.29 -15.81
CA TRP A 148 25.68 -27.01 -14.46
C TRP A 148 26.25 -27.99 -13.45
N ALA A 149 26.62 -27.49 -12.26
CA ALA A 149 26.95 -28.30 -11.09
C ALA A 149 25.96 -28.05 -9.96
N LYS A 150 25.53 -29.10 -9.25
CA LYS A 150 24.72 -28.92 -8.04
C LYS A 150 25.55 -28.34 -6.90
N PHE A 151 26.79 -28.82 -6.75
CA PHE A 151 27.73 -28.37 -5.74
C PHE A 151 29.07 -27.95 -6.36
N VAL A 152 29.61 -26.82 -5.90
CA VAL A 152 30.99 -26.39 -6.17
C VAL A 152 31.71 -26.21 -4.84
N THR A 153 32.72 -27.03 -4.58
CA THR A 153 33.51 -26.98 -3.35
C THR A 153 34.74 -26.10 -3.55
N LEU A 154 34.90 -25.07 -2.72
CA LEU A 154 36.06 -24.17 -2.72
C LEU A 154 37.36 -24.95 -2.38
N PRO A 155 38.54 -24.44 -2.77
CA PRO A 155 39.81 -25.09 -2.47
C PRO A 155 39.97 -25.41 -0.98
N LYS A 156 40.51 -26.60 -0.69
CA LYS A 156 40.71 -27.12 0.69
C LYS A 156 41.95 -26.56 1.37
N GLN A 157 42.93 -26.09 0.59
CA GLN A 157 44.20 -25.52 1.07
C GLN A 157 44.55 -24.19 0.35
N PRO A 158 43.72 -23.15 0.47
CA PRO A 158 44.03 -21.83 -0.11
C PRO A 158 45.11 -21.08 0.70
N ALA A 159 45.84 -20.14 0.06
CA ALA A 159 46.55 -19.09 0.78
C ALA A 159 45.68 -17.86 0.97
N SER A 160 46.06 -17.07 1.97
CA SER A 160 45.58 -15.70 2.09
C SER A 160 45.81 -14.92 0.80
N GLY A 161 44.74 -14.35 0.25
CA GLY A 161 44.73 -13.62 -1.01
C GLY A 161 44.22 -14.42 -2.21
N ASP A 162 44.06 -15.75 -2.10
CA ASP A 162 43.50 -16.55 -3.20
C ASP A 162 42.07 -16.12 -3.51
N VAL A 163 41.73 -16.04 -4.80
CA VAL A 163 40.44 -15.55 -5.29
C VAL A 163 39.73 -16.63 -6.11
N VAL A 164 38.43 -16.82 -5.86
CA VAL A 164 37.55 -17.65 -6.68
C VAL A 164 36.37 -16.80 -7.16
N VAL A 165 36.18 -16.70 -8.47
CA VAL A 165 35.02 -16.04 -9.08
C VAL A 165 34.10 -17.10 -9.66
N ILE A 166 32.83 -17.09 -9.29
CA ILE A 166 31.81 -18.03 -9.78
C ILE A 166 30.69 -17.23 -10.42
N ALA A 167 30.49 -17.40 -11.72
CA ALA A 167 29.40 -16.77 -12.48
C ALA A 167 28.40 -17.84 -12.91
N SER A 168 27.10 -17.55 -12.75
CA SER A 168 26.04 -18.49 -13.16
C SER A 168 25.06 -17.86 -14.13
N SER A 169 24.86 -18.53 -15.26
CA SER A 169 23.78 -18.30 -16.25
C SER A 169 22.77 -19.46 -16.27
N SER A 170 22.95 -20.46 -15.40
CA SER A 170 22.06 -21.63 -15.35
C SER A 170 20.66 -21.28 -14.84
N ALA A 171 19.65 -22.03 -15.30
CA ALA A 171 18.30 -21.97 -14.74
C ALA A 171 18.21 -22.60 -13.33
N TRP A 172 19.18 -23.43 -12.98
CA TRP A 172 19.19 -24.21 -11.74
C TRP A 172 20.16 -23.60 -10.74
N GLU A 173 19.80 -23.65 -9.46
CA GLU A 173 20.64 -23.18 -8.36
C GLU A 173 21.90 -24.05 -8.23
N THR A 174 23.03 -23.43 -7.89
CA THR A 174 24.25 -24.12 -7.49
C THR A 174 24.59 -23.74 -6.06
N THR A 175 24.99 -24.72 -5.24
CA THR A 175 25.45 -24.48 -3.87
C THR A 175 26.97 -24.51 -3.79
N ILE A 176 27.57 -23.42 -3.34
CA ILE A 176 28.99 -23.25 -3.08
C ILE A 176 29.29 -23.70 -1.66
N ILE A 177 30.29 -24.57 -1.50
CA ILE A 177 30.66 -25.17 -0.21
C ILE A 177 32.13 -24.84 0.07
N GLY A 178 32.39 -24.13 1.16
CA GLY A 178 33.72 -23.97 1.76
C GLY A 178 33.70 -24.44 3.21
N PRO A 179 34.85 -24.47 3.90
CA PRO A 179 34.94 -24.83 5.31
C PRO A 179 33.97 -24.04 6.20
N ASP A 180 33.86 -22.73 5.93
CA ASP A 180 33.04 -21.79 6.72
C ASP A 180 31.97 -21.08 5.88
N THR A 181 31.62 -21.64 4.73
CA THR A 181 30.70 -20.99 3.79
C THR A 181 29.80 -22.02 3.12
N ARG A 182 28.50 -21.75 3.13
CA ARG A 182 27.53 -22.45 2.30
C ARG A 182 26.63 -21.42 1.65
N GLN A 183 26.74 -21.26 0.34
CA GLN A 183 26.06 -20.18 -0.36
C GLN A 183 25.39 -20.68 -1.63
N LYS A 184 24.18 -20.22 -1.91
CA LYS A 184 23.51 -20.50 -3.17
C LYS A 184 23.79 -19.39 -4.17
N ILE A 185 23.99 -19.76 -5.44
CA ILE A 185 24.05 -18.85 -6.57
C ILE A 185 22.95 -19.21 -7.58
N HIS A 186 22.21 -18.20 -8.01
CA HIS A 186 21.10 -18.30 -8.97
C HIS A 186 21.53 -17.75 -10.33
N ARG A 187 20.61 -17.80 -11.30
CA ARG A 187 20.82 -17.22 -12.64
C ARG A 187 21.22 -15.74 -12.54
N ASP A 188 22.17 -15.35 -13.40
CA ASP A 188 22.69 -13.99 -13.59
C ASP A 188 23.43 -13.41 -12.39
N LEU A 189 23.78 -14.24 -11.40
CA LEU A 189 24.61 -13.84 -10.27
C LEU A 189 26.09 -14.18 -10.50
N THR A 190 26.95 -13.33 -9.95
CA THR A 190 28.39 -13.56 -9.84
C THR A 190 28.82 -13.41 -8.39
N ALA A 191 29.48 -14.43 -7.85
CA ALA A 191 30.04 -14.43 -6.51
C ALA A 191 31.57 -14.39 -6.62
N THR A 192 32.21 -13.55 -5.81
CA THR A 192 33.67 -13.54 -5.65
C THR A 192 34.00 -13.96 -4.22
N TYR A 193 34.88 -14.94 -4.06
CA TYR A 193 35.39 -15.40 -2.78
C TYR A 193 36.86 -15.03 -2.68
N VAL A 194 37.25 -14.39 -1.59
CA VAL A 194 38.66 -14.08 -1.28
C VAL A 194 39.01 -14.78 0.02
N PHE A 195 40.06 -15.61 0.01
CA PHE A 195 40.51 -16.27 1.23
C PHE A 195 41.35 -15.29 2.06
N LYS A 196 40.95 -15.02 3.30
CA LYS A 196 41.67 -14.12 4.21
C LYS A 196 41.41 -14.55 5.66
N ASP A 197 42.43 -14.41 6.50
CA ASP A 197 42.36 -14.72 7.94
C ASP A 197 41.83 -16.14 8.21
N ASN A 198 42.27 -17.10 7.38
CA ASN A 198 41.88 -18.51 7.41
C ASN A 198 40.39 -18.79 7.08
N THR A 199 39.69 -17.87 6.42
CA THR A 199 38.28 -18.01 6.02
C THR A 199 38.05 -17.56 4.58
N TRP A 200 37.04 -18.12 3.90
CA TRP A 200 36.58 -17.59 2.60
C TRP A 200 35.57 -16.46 2.81
N ILE A 201 35.89 -15.27 2.31
CA ILE A 201 35.03 -14.08 2.38
C ILE A 201 34.31 -13.91 1.04
N SER A 202 32.98 -13.98 1.03
CA SER A 202 32.15 -13.82 -0.16
C SER A 202 31.75 -12.36 -0.41
N SER A 203 31.78 -11.93 -1.67
CA SER A 203 31.25 -10.64 -2.13
C SER A 203 29.73 -10.54 -2.08
N LEU A 204 29.03 -11.67 -1.93
CA LEU A 204 27.57 -11.72 -1.83
C LEU A 204 27.07 -11.80 -0.37
N GLY A 205 28.00 -11.76 0.62
CA GLY A 205 27.69 -12.10 2.01
C GLY A 205 27.41 -13.60 2.17
N SER A 206 27.84 -14.21 3.26
CA SER A 206 27.44 -15.60 3.57
C SER A 206 25.99 -15.60 4.05
N LEU A 207 25.08 -16.34 3.39
CA LEU A 207 23.77 -16.64 3.98
C LEU A 207 24.00 -17.42 5.27
N PHE A 208 23.60 -16.83 6.39
CA PHE A 208 23.77 -17.42 7.71
C PHE A 208 22.45 -18.05 8.16
N GLU A 209 22.38 -19.38 8.16
CA GLU A 209 21.18 -20.11 8.58
C GLU A 209 21.24 -20.45 10.09
N MET A 210 20.13 -20.26 10.80
CA MET A 210 19.96 -20.63 12.20
C MET A 210 18.62 -21.35 12.42
N ASP A 211 18.66 -22.38 13.27
CA ASP A 211 17.48 -23.00 13.87
C ASP A 211 17.50 -22.67 15.38
N PRO A 212 16.40 -22.21 15.98
CA PRO A 212 16.33 -21.95 17.41
C PRO A 212 16.22 -23.24 18.24
N VAL A 213 16.62 -23.14 19.51
CA VAL A 213 16.41 -24.18 20.53
C VAL A 213 15.03 -23.97 21.15
N GLU A 214 14.25 -25.04 21.28
CA GLU A 214 12.88 -24.97 21.79
C GLU A 214 12.82 -24.34 23.20
N GLY A 215 12.04 -23.27 23.34
CA GLY A 215 11.80 -22.59 24.62
C GLY A 215 12.83 -21.51 25.00
N GLU A 216 13.89 -21.34 24.22
CA GLU A 216 14.90 -20.30 24.44
C GLU A 216 14.75 -19.13 23.46
N ASP A 217 15.17 -17.94 23.86
CA ASP A 217 15.23 -16.78 22.95
C ASP A 217 16.42 -16.92 21.99
N LEU A 218 16.19 -16.63 20.70
CA LEU A 218 17.22 -16.66 19.67
C LEU A 218 17.93 -15.31 19.58
N TYR A 219 19.26 -15.29 19.52
CA TYR A 219 20.06 -14.08 19.31
C TYR A 219 20.84 -14.19 18.01
N LEU A 220 20.52 -13.30 17.05
CA LEU A 220 21.16 -13.30 15.74
C LEU A 220 22.52 -12.58 15.80
N PRO A 221 23.54 -13.08 15.09
CA PRO A 221 24.88 -12.49 15.16
C PRO A 221 24.99 -11.16 14.39
N ASN A 222 25.82 -10.25 14.90
CA ASN A 222 26.26 -9.06 14.19
C ASN A 222 27.24 -9.42 13.04
N GLY A 223 27.42 -8.50 12.09
CA GLY A 223 28.38 -8.65 10.98
C GLY A 223 27.95 -9.66 9.89
N LYS A 224 26.69 -10.08 9.89
CA LYS A 224 26.10 -10.88 8.80
C LYS A 224 25.15 -10.01 7.99
N MET A 225 25.28 -10.06 6.67
CA MET A 225 24.45 -9.29 5.74
C MET A 225 23.15 -10.02 5.36
N ASP A 226 23.12 -11.35 5.44
CA ASP A 226 21.94 -12.14 5.11
C ASP A 226 21.79 -13.30 6.11
N ILE A 227 20.74 -13.25 6.92
CA ILE A 227 20.44 -14.23 7.97
C ILE A 227 19.10 -14.87 7.66
N LYS A 228 19.03 -16.21 7.76
CA LYS A 228 17.79 -16.97 7.65
C LYS A 228 17.54 -17.75 8.93
N VAL A 229 16.31 -17.69 9.43
CA VAL A 229 15.85 -18.38 10.63
C VAL A 229 14.65 -19.23 10.28
N ASP A 230 14.68 -20.52 10.59
CA ASP A 230 13.54 -21.43 10.41
C ASP A 230 12.95 -21.80 11.78
N ILE A 231 11.73 -21.36 12.08
CA ILE A 231 11.06 -21.54 13.39
C ILE A 231 9.90 -22.53 13.23
N LYS A 232 9.97 -23.67 13.93
CA LYS A 232 9.04 -24.80 13.82
C LYS A 232 8.54 -25.20 15.20
N ASP A 233 7.56 -26.10 15.32
CA ASP A 233 7.04 -26.49 16.65
C ASP A 233 8.15 -27.09 17.55
N ALA A 234 8.96 -28.04 17.04
CA ALA A 234 10.07 -28.68 17.78
C ALA A 234 11.36 -27.83 17.84
N GLY A 235 11.23 -26.53 17.56
CA GLY A 235 12.30 -25.54 17.48
C GLY A 235 11.64 -24.18 17.53
N TRP A 236 10.81 -23.98 18.56
CA TRP A 236 10.06 -22.75 18.73
C TRP A 236 10.81 -21.81 19.68
N THR A 237 10.90 -20.54 19.28
CA THR A 237 11.36 -19.45 20.14
C THR A 237 10.29 -18.36 20.19
N LYS A 238 10.13 -17.73 21.36
CA LYS A 238 9.22 -16.59 21.52
C LYS A 238 9.81 -15.32 20.92
N PHE A 239 11.10 -15.08 21.15
CA PHE A 239 11.80 -13.89 20.69
C PHE A 239 13.03 -14.22 19.87
N THR A 240 13.09 -13.68 18.65
CA THR A 240 14.30 -13.62 17.81
C THR A 240 14.88 -12.21 17.90
N ASN A 241 15.90 -12.03 18.72
CA ASN A 241 16.60 -10.76 18.87
C ASN A 241 17.46 -10.51 17.61
N LEU A 242 17.12 -9.44 16.89
CA LEU A 242 17.84 -9.01 15.69
C LEU A 242 19.23 -8.47 16.07
N PRO A 243 20.18 -8.40 15.12
CA PRO A 243 21.47 -7.77 15.37
C PRO A 243 21.32 -6.32 15.89
N ASP A 244 22.10 -5.97 16.91
CA ASP A 244 22.09 -4.64 17.54
C ASP A 244 22.92 -3.59 16.76
N ASN A 245 23.92 -4.03 15.99
CA ASN A 245 24.74 -3.16 15.13
C ASN A 245 24.91 -3.77 13.72
N PRO A 246 23.80 -3.95 12.97
CA PRO A 246 23.86 -4.45 11.60
C PRO A 246 24.45 -3.40 10.64
N ASP A 247 25.07 -3.88 9.57
CA ASP A 247 25.47 -3.02 8.45
C ASP A 247 24.22 -2.60 7.66
N VAL A 248 24.27 -1.43 7.01
CA VAL A 248 23.15 -0.95 6.16
C VAL A 248 22.86 -1.97 5.07
N GLY A 249 21.60 -2.39 4.99
CA GLY A 249 21.15 -3.41 4.05
C GLY A 249 21.22 -4.84 4.59
N THR A 250 21.60 -5.07 5.86
CA THR A 250 21.46 -6.40 6.46
C THR A 250 20.01 -6.87 6.35
N VAL A 251 19.84 -8.12 5.92
CA VAL A 251 18.55 -8.79 5.74
C VAL A 251 18.43 -9.95 6.71
N VAL A 252 17.29 -10.05 7.41
CA VAL A 252 16.92 -11.18 8.27
C VAL A 252 15.62 -11.77 7.77
N ARG A 253 15.62 -13.04 7.32
CA ARG A 253 14.43 -13.78 6.88
C ARG A 253 14.03 -14.80 7.93
N ILE A 254 12.87 -14.63 8.55
CA ILE A 254 12.32 -15.55 9.54
C ILE A 254 11.16 -16.31 8.92
N ASN A 255 11.37 -17.58 8.62
CA ASN A 255 10.37 -18.51 8.14
C ASN A 255 9.75 -19.23 9.35
N ARG A 256 8.47 -18.98 9.63
CA ARG A 256 7.77 -19.55 10.79
C ARG A 256 6.69 -20.51 10.34
N THR A 257 6.77 -21.76 10.80
CA THR A 257 5.69 -22.76 10.68
C THR A 257 5.12 -23.19 12.04
N SER A 258 5.61 -22.63 13.15
CA SER A 258 5.13 -22.97 14.50
C SER A 258 3.73 -22.43 14.79
N ILE A 259 2.97 -23.13 15.64
CA ILE A 259 1.63 -22.69 16.07
C ILE A 259 1.65 -21.56 17.11
N TRP A 260 2.72 -21.44 17.90
CA TRP A 260 2.86 -20.42 18.95
C TRP A 260 3.49 -19.13 18.44
N ASP A 261 3.01 -17.99 18.95
CA ASP A 261 3.47 -16.66 18.54
C ASP A 261 4.98 -16.47 18.71
N THR A 262 5.58 -15.83 17.72
CA THR A 262 7.00 -15.47 17.72
C THR A 262 7.14 -14.02 17.29
N TYR A 263 8.10 -13.32 17.89
CA TYR A 263 8.40 -11.93 17.61
C TYR A 263 9.87 -11.78 17.23
N ALA A 264 10.19 -10.99 16.20
CA ALA A 264 11.52 -10.42 16.08
C ALA A 264 11.62 -9.20 17.00
N LYS A 265 12.75 -9.01 17.68
CA LYS A 265 12.94 -7.95 18.67
C LYS A 265 14.18 -7.13 18.32
N ALA A 266 14.05 -5.80 18.29
CA ALA A 266 15.16 -4.86 18.17
C ALA A 266 14.82 -3.56 18.90
N ASP A 267 15.73 -3.00 19.69
CA ASP A 267 15.57 -1.69 20.35
C ASP A 267 14.26 -1.53 21.15
N GLY A 268 13.78 -2.63 21.76
CA GLY A 268 12.51 -2.67 22.49
C GLY A 268 11.25 -2.74 21.61
N ILE A 269 11.40 -2.66 20.28
CA ILE A 269 10.34 -2.87 19.30
C ILE A 269 10.17 -4.38 19.07
N LEU A 270 8.91 -4.82 18.99
CA LEU A 270 8.53 -6.20 18.69
C LEU A 270 7.82 -6.25 17.33
N PHE A 271 8.34 -7.06 16.42
CA PHE A 271 7.73 -7.38 15.13
C PHE A 271 7.10 -8.77 15.23
N LEU A 272 5.77 -8.87 15.23
CA LEU A 272 5.10 -10.17 15.20
C LEU A 272 5.44 -10.90 13.89
N ILE A 273 5.88 -12.16 13.99
CA ILE A 273 6.12 -13.06 12.87
C ILE A 273 4.88 -13.96 12.73
N PRO A 274 4.01 -13.79 11.72
CA PRO A 274 2.77 -14.56 11.62
C PRO A 274 3.02 -16.08 11.49
N PRO A 275 2.11 -16.94 12.00
CA PRO A 275 2.18 -18.38 11.76
C PRO A 275 2.10 -18.67 10.26
N SER A 276 2.85 -19.69 9.82
CA SER A 276 2.91 -20.13 8.42
C SER A 276 3.27 -19.00 7.44
N SER A 277 4.25 -18.17 7.81
CA SER A 277 4.68 -17.02 6.99
C SER A 277 6.20 -16.87 6.96
N ILE A 278 6.70 -16.08 6.01
CA ILE A 278 8.09 -15.66 5.94
C ILE A 278 8.14 -14.16 6.15
N SER A 279 8.66 -13.71 7.29
CA SER A 279 8.96 -12.30 7.55
C SER A 279 10.37 -11.95 7.11
N THR A 280 10.59 -10.77 6.54
CA THR A 280 11.93 -10.29 6.19
C THR A 280 12.11 -8.92 6.76
N LEU A 281 13.16 -8.73 7.53
CA LEU A 281 13.50 -7.46 8.13
C LEU A 281 14.78 -6.96 7.48
N VAL A 282 14.80 -5.69 7.09
CA VAL A 282 15.95 -5.03 6.47
C VAL A 282 16.36 -3.86 7.35
N TRP A 283 17.65 -3.77 7.65
CA TRP A 283 18.21 -2.61 8.32
C TRP A 283 18.46 -1.50 7.29
N ASP A 284 17.78 -0.36 7.45
CA ASP A 284 17.89 0.78 6.53
C ASP A 284 19.00 1.78 6.90
N GLY A 285 19.70 1.52 8.01
CA GLY A 285 20.71 2.41 8.58
C GLY A 285 20.24 3.22 9.78
N VAL A 286 18.94 3.23 10.07
CA VAL A 286 18.34 3.89 11.24
C VAL A 286 17.53 2.90 12.07
N SER A 287 16.76 2.02 11.44
CA SER A 287 15.87 1.07 12.11
C SER A 287 15.68 -0.21 11.31
N TRP A 288 15.18 -1.26 11.97
CA TRP A 288 14.72 -2.47 11.30
C TRP A 288 13.35 -2.25 10.68
N VAL A 289 13.25 -2.46 9.38
CA VAL A 289 12.00 -2.37 8.62
C VAL A 289 11.57 -3.77 8.22
N ASN A 290 10.39 -4.23 8.65
CA ASN A 290 9.83 -5.49 8.15
C ASN A 290 9.28 -5.28 6.73
N VAL A 291 10.00 -5.79 5.73
CA VAL A 291 9.68 -5.70 4.30
C VAL A 291 8.96 -6.92 3.74
N SER A 292 8.91 -8.03 4.50
CA SER A 292 8.14 -9.22 4.10
C SER A 292 7.14 -9.64 5.13
N VAL A 293 6.36 -8.71 5.67
CA VAL A 293 4.97 -9.14 5.85
C VAL A 293 4.49 -9.46 4.43
N GLU A 294 4.60 -10.73 4.01
CA GLU A 294 3.74 -11.25 2.94
C GLU A 294 2.35 -10.77 3.33
N ASP A 295 1.87 -9.85 2.51
CA ASP A 295 0.83 -8.90 2.83
C ASP A 295 -0.20 -9.47 3.81
N GLY A 296 -0.38 -8.77 4.94
CA GLY A 296 -1.60 -8.91 5.69
C GLY A 296 -2.75 -8.64 4.72
N LEU A 297 -3.36 -9.72 4.21
CA LEU A 297 -4.53 -9.70 3.35
C LEU A 297 -4.45 -8.69 2.18
N SER A 298 -3.54 -8.87 1.21
CA SER A 298 -3.61 -8.11 -0.04
C SER A 298 -4.82 -8.55 -0.86
N ILE A 299 -5.93 -7.84 -0.69
CA ILE A 299 -7.12 -8.02 -1.52
C ILE A 299 -7.04 -7.05 -2.69
N SER A 300 -6.86 -7.57 -3.89
CA SER A 300 -7.07 -6.79 -5.11
C SER A 300 -8.57 -6.58 -5.31
N LEU A 301 -8.97 -5.32 -5.25
CA LEU A 301 -10.34 -4.88 -5.52
C LEU A 301 -10.42 -4.58 -7.01
N LYS A 302 -11.41 -5.12 -7.74
CA LYS A 302 -11.58 -4.85 -9.18
C LYS A 302 -13.05 -4.63 -9.50
N ASN A 303 -13.37 -3.53 -10.20
CA ASN A 303 -14.70 -3.07 -10.66
C ASN A 303 -15.43 -2.05 -9.76
N LYS A 304 -16.65 -1.67 -10.14
CA LYS A 304 -17.55 -0.80 -9.37
C LYS A 304 -18.09 -1.61 -8.20
N GLY A 305 -18.25 -0.97 -7.06
CA GLY A 305 -19.08 -1.49 -5.99
C GLY A 305 -18.40 -1.51 -4.64
N LEU A 306 -18.90 -2.41 -3.80
CA LEU A 306 -18.56 -2.49 -2.39
C LEU A 306 -17.63 -3.65 -2.16
N TYR A 307 -16.51 -3.37 -1.51
CA TYR A 307 -15.62 -4.40 -1.06
C TYR A 307 -15.71 -4.48 0.45
N ASN A 308 -16.26 -5.58 0.96
CA ASN A 308 -16.17 -5.91 2.37
C ASN A 308 -14.95 -6.81 2.57
N ILE A 309 -13.97 -6.24 3.26
CA ILE A 309 -12.67 -6.81 3.50
C ILE A 309 -12.64 -7.18 4.97
N LYS A 310 -12.67 -8.48 5.28
CA LYS A 310 -12.47 -8.94 6.66
C LYS A 310 -11.00 -8.79 7.02
N LEU A 311 -10.69 -7.88 7.93
CA LEU A 311 -9.33 -7.62 8.38
C LEU A 311 -8.96 -8.64 9.45
N ASN A 312 -8.07 -9.56 9.10
CA ASN A 312 -7.62 -10.59 10.03
C ASN A 312 -6.52 -10.03 10.94
N LYS A 313 -6.63 -10.26 12.26
CA LYS A 313 -5.60 -9.88 13.26
C LYS A 313 -5.35 -8.37 13.38
N THR A 314 -6.31 -7.54 12.97
CA THR A 314 -6.31 -6.12 13.35
C THR A 314 -6.80 -5.99 14.78
N GLN A 315 -5.99 -5.36 15.63
CA GLN A 315 -6.29 -5.13 17.04
C GLN A 315 -6.12 -3.65 17.32
N PRO A 316 -7.16 -2.82 17.07
CA PRO A 316 -7.05 -1.37 17.18
C PRO A 316 -6.50 -0.95 18.53
N LYS A 317 -5.79 0.17 18.52
CA LYS A 317 -5.30 0.77 19.76
C LYS A 317 -6.50 1.13 20.62
N LYS A 318 -6.47 0.72 21.89
CA LYS A 318 -7.55 1.05 22.83
C LYS A 318 -7.59 2.56 23.07
N ILE A 319 -8.77 3.16 22.91
CA ILE A 319 -9.07 4.55 23.22
C ILE A 319 -9.43 4.64 24.70
N ASN A 320 -8.81 5.59 25.40
CA ASN A 320 -9.21 5.91 26.76
C ASN A 320 -10.39 6.88 26.76
N SER A 321 -11.39 6.59 27.59
CA SER A 321 -12.49 7.52 27.85
C SER A 321 -12.11 8.52 28.94
N ILE A 322 -12.39 9.79 28.70
CA ILE A 322 -12.20 10.88 29.66
C ILE A 322 -13.55 11.55 29.89
N TYR A 323 -13.92 11.75 31.15
CA TYR A 323 -15.15 12.44 31.52
C TYR A 323 -14.90 13.93 31.68
N THR A 324 -15.73 14.76 31.05
CA THR A 324 -15.72 16.22 31.23
C THR A 324 -17.11 16.72 31.64
N LYS A 325 -17.15 17.86 32.33
CA LYS A 325 -18.39 18.53 32.74
C LYS A 325 -18.65 19.69 31.78
N VAL A 326 -19.84 19.72 31.20
CA VAL A 326 -20.33 20.88 30.47
C VAL A 326 -20.84 21.92 31.47
N THR A 327 -20.35 23.14 31.37
CA THR A 327 -20.79 24.28 32.18
C THR A 327 -21.34 25.37 31.27
N ALA A 328 -22.22 26.23 31.80
CA ALA A 328 -22.80 27.36 31.06
C ALA A 328 -23.46 26.97 29.72
N ILE A 329 -24.38 26.00 29.76
CA ILE A 329 -25.14 25.61 28.56
C ILE A 329 -25.96 26.82 28.08
N THR A 330 -25.76 27.19 26.83
CA THR A 330 -26.41 28.35 26.19
C THR A 330 -27.10 27.88 24.91
N GLU A 331 -28.38 28.22 24.73
CA GLU A 331 -29.08 28.00 23.46
C GLU A 331 -28.44 28.84 22.35
N ILE A 332 -28.43 28.28 21.15
CA ILE A 332 -27.98 28.98 19.94
C ILE A 332 -29.09 28.95 18.89
N ASP A 333 -29.04 29.89 17.96
CA ASP A 333 -30.04 29.97 16.91
C ASP A 333 -30.01 28.72 16.01
N ASN A 334 -31.19 28.24 15.64
CA ASN A 334 -31.33 27.13 14.68
C ASN A 334 -30.64 27.52 13.37
N PRO A 335 -29.63 26.74 12.91
CA PRO A 335 -28.91 27.09 11.70
C PRO A 335 -29.81 26.90 10.48
N ASN A 336 -29.70 27.81 9.51
CA ASN A 336 -30.43 27.72 8.25
C ASN A 336 -30.06 26.45 7.47
N ILE A 337 -28.80 26.04 7.57
CA ILE A 337 -28.27 24.82 6.98
C ILE A 337 -27.89 23.87 8.11
N VAL A 338 -28.51 22.70 8.15
CA VAL A 338 -28.16 21.64 9.09
C VAL A 338 -27.23 20.65 8.41
N ASN A 339 -26.10 20.38 9.06
CA ASN A 339 -25.10 19.40 8.67
C ASN A 339 -24.71 18.59 9.92
N LEU A 340 -24.66 17.26 9.82
CA LEU A 340 -24.38 16.38 10.97
C LEU A 340 -22.90 16.41 11.44
N HIS A 341 -22.05 17.13 10.72
CA HIS A 341 -20.65 17.42 11.08
C HIS A 341 -20.48 18.74 11.82
N ASN A 342 -21.54 19.52 12.03
CA ASN A 342 -21.45 20.87 12.60
C ASN A 342 -21.33 20.86 14.15
N ILE A 343 -20.42 20.03 14.67
CA ILE A 343 -20.01 19.97 16.08
C ILE A 343 -18.54 20.35 16.12
N TYR A 344 -18.19 21.43 16.83
CA TYR A 344 -16.80 21.89 16.93
C TYR A 344 -16.50 22.48 18.31
N ILE A 345 -15.22 22.71 18.59
CA ILE A 345 -14.73 23.30 19.83
C ILE A 345 -14.00 24.60 19.48
N GLU A 346 -14.33 25.68 20.18
CA GLU A 346 -13.66 26.98 20.05
C GLU A 346 -13.55 27.63 21.44
N ASN A 347 -12.35 28.04 21.84
CA ASN A 347 -12.07 28.68 23.14
C ASN A 347 -12.70 27.90 24.33
N GLY A 348 -12.53 26.59 24.33
CA GLY A 348 -12.94 25.68 25.39
C GLY A 348 -14.45 25.47 25.43
N THR A 349 -15.17 26.00 24.45
CA THR A 349 -16.62 25.88 24.30
C THR A 349 -16.91 24.91 23.17
N ILE A 350 -17.66 23.85 23.47
CA ILE A 350 -18.20 22.95 22.46
C ILE A 350 -19.51 23.53 21.92
N PHE A 351 -19.64 23.57 20.60
CA PHE A 351 -20.83 24.00 19.89
C PHE A 351 -21.50 22.79 19.25
N ASN A 352 -22.80 22.63 19.52
CA ASN A 352 -23.63 21.59 18.93
C ASN A 352 -24.67 22.22 18.00
N ASN A 353 -24.30 22.44 16.75
CA ASN A 353 -25.21 23.00 15.73
C ASN A 353 -25.99 21.90 15.00
N THR A 354 -26.23 20.78 15.67
CA THR A 354 -26.91 19.61 15.10
C THR A 354 -28.23 19.37 15.83
N PRO A 355 -29.18 18.64 15.22
CA PRO A 355 -30.44 18.27 15.88
C PRO A 355 -30.27 17.20 16.96
N TYR A 356 -29.03 16.78 17.27
CA TYR A 356 -28.76 15.70 18.21
C TYR A 356 -28.37 16.18 19.60
N THR A 357 -28.68 15.40 20.61
CA THR A 357 -28.08 15.50 21.94
C THR A 357 -26.76 14.74 21.96
N ILE A 358 -25.68 15.40 22.37
CA ILE A 358 -24.34 14.82 22.42
C ILE A 358 -24.07 14.29 23.83
N ASN A 359 -23.71 13.01 23.93
CA ASN A 359 -23.26 12.39 25.17
C ASN A 359 -21.76 12.11 25.16
N SER A 360 -21.19 11.85 23.98
CA SER A 360 -19.78 11.54 23.82
C SER A 360 -19.28 11.87 22.42
N LEU A 361 -17.98 12.11 22.30
CA LEU A 361 -17.29 12.41 21.04
C LEU A 361 -15.91 11.76 21.03
N ASN A 362 -15.46 11.35 19.85
CA ASN A 362 -14.04 11.06 19.63
C ASN A 362 -13.35 12.38 19.24
N LEU A 363 -12.26 12.73 19.92
CA LEU A 363 -11.46 13.93 19.65
C LEU A 363 -10.02 13.55 19.32
N LEU A 364 -9.36 14.38 18.51
CA LEU A 364 -7.93 14.36 18.30
C LEU A 364 -7.32 15.51 19.10
N LEU A 365 -6.47 15.20 20.08
CA LEU A 365 -5.77 16.16 20.90
C LEU A 365 -4.30 15.78 20.96
N GLU A 366 -3.42 16.68 20.51
CA GLU A 366 -1.97 16.46 20.52
C GLU A 366 -1.54 15.13 19.86
N GLY A 367 -2.19 14.79 18.73
CA GLY A 367 -1.94 13.55 17.99
C GLY A 367 -2.54 12.28 18.61
N ASN A 368 -3.19 12.37 19.77
CA ASN A 368 -3.85 11.24 20.41
C ASN A 368 -5.35 11.28 20.20
N VAL A 369 -5.93 10.12 19.89
CA VAL A 369 -7.39 9.98 19.90
C VAL A 369 -7.86 9.71 21.32
N ILE A 370 -8.87 10.47 21.73
CA ILE A 370 -9.52 10.32 23.02
C ILE A 370 -11.02 10.22 22.82
N ASN A 371 -11.69 9.50 23.71
CA ASN A 371 -13.13 9.49 23.76
C ASN A 371 -13.60 10.38 24.91
N MET A 372 -14.10 11.57 24.59
CA MET A 372 -14.64 12.49 25.58
C MET A 372 -16.09 12.11 25.89
N GLN A 373 -16.36 11.77 27.15
CA GLN A 373 -17.69 11.53 27.71
C GLN A 373 -18.17 12.78 28.44
N LEU A 374 -19.41 13.21 28.19
CA LEU A 374 -20.00 14.37 28.83
C LEU A 374 -20.81 13.92 30.06
N ASN A 375 -20.46 14.43 31.25
CA ASN A 375 -21.21 14.17 32.48
C ASN A 375 -22.64 14.72 32.44
N SER A 376 -22.87 15.71 31.59
CA SER A 376 -24.18 16.28 31.30
C SER A 376 -24.31 16.36 29.78
N PRO A 377 -25.29 15.65 29.18
CA PRO A 377 -25.51 15.73 27.74
C PRO A 377 -25.64 17.17 27.25
N LEU A 378 -25.02 17.47 26.12
CA LEU A 378 -25.18 18.75 25.44
C LEU A 378 -26.36 18.64 24.48
N SER A 379 -27.46 19.32 24.79
CA SER A 379 -28.68 19.30 23.97
C SER A 379 -28.45 19.84 22.57
N ARG A 380 -29.34 19.49 21.63
CA ARG A 380 -29.34 20.04 20.26
C ARG A 380 -29.36 21.56 20.26
N TYR A 381 -28.68 22.17 19.28
CA TYR A 381 -28.64 23.64 19.14
C TYR A 381 -28.28 24.35 20.45
N THR A 382 -27.24 23.85 21.12
CA THR A 382 -26.67 24.50 22.30
C THR A 382 -25.15 24.56 22.20
N SER A 383 -24.55 25.42 23.01
CA SER A 383 -23.12 25.44 23.28
C SER A 383 -22.87 25.27 24.78
N GLY A 384 -21.67 24.85 25.15
CA GLY A 384 -21.29 24.76 26.56
C GLY A 384 -19.79 24.72 26.77
N TYR A 385 -19.32 25.34 27.85
CA TYR A 385 -17.91 25.40 28.20
C TYR A 385 -17.45 24.09 28.84
N ILE A 386 -16.44 23.46 28.25
CA ILE A 386 -15.80 22.20 28.66
C ILE A 386 -14.36 22.40 29.17
N GLY A 387 -13.81 23.62 29.06
CA GLY A 387 -12.47 23.99 29.56
C GLY A 387 -11.45 24.30 28.47
N SER A 388 -10.57 25.28 28.71
CA SER A 388 -9.55 25.74 27.75
C SER A 388 -8.49 24.69 27.40
N GLN A 389 -8.36 23.62 28.20
CA GLN A 389 -7.50 22.49 27.85
C GLN A 389 -7.95 21.76 26.57
N TRP A 390 -9.18 22.00 26.11
CA TRP A 390 -9.73 21.45 24.88
C TRP A 390 -9.60 22.40 23.68
N ASP A 391 -8.95 23.57 23.81
CA ASP A 391 -8.83 24.57 22.73
C ASP A 391 -8.18 24.01 21.46
N ALA A 392 -7.23 23.09 21.62
CA ALA A 392 -6.54 22.43 20.51
C ALA A 392 -7.21 21.12 20.06
N ALA A 393 -8.32 20.71 20.69
CA ALA A 393 -8.98 19.46 20.38
C ALA A 393 -9.81 19.58 19.09
N GLN A 394 -9.54 18.70 18.12
CA GLN A 394 -10.34 18.57 16.92
C GLN A 394 -11.39 17.48 17.12
N VAL A 395 -12.67 17.77 16.83
CA VAL A 395 -13.71 16.74 16.78
C VAL A 395 -13.42 15.80 15.61
N LEU A 396 -13.27 14.50 15.90
CA LEU A 396 -13.14 13.50 14.84
C LEU A 396 -14.51 13.24 14.23
N HIS A 397 -14.78 13.93 13.13
CA HIS A 397 -15.99 13.70 12.36
C HIS A 397 -15.99 12.30 11.75
N MET A 398 -17.16 11.66 11.77
CA MET A 398 -17.42 10.41 11.06
C MET A 398 -18.24 10.73 9.83
N ASP A 399 -17.72 10.36 8.66
CA ASP A 399 -18.39 10.58 7.38
C ASP A 399 -19.38 9.45 7.15
N ALA A 400 -20.53 9.46 7.84
CA ALA A 400 -21.58 8.54 7.43
C ALA A 400 -21.76 8.71 5.90
N LEU A 401 -21.70 7.59 5.14
CA LEU A 401 -22.04 7.50 3.72
C LEU A 401 -23.42 8.16 3.46
N GLY A 402 -23.57 9.48 3.51
CA GLY A 402 -24.89 10.08 3.73
C GLY A 402 -24.94 11.08 4.85
N ASN A 403 -24.24 12.18 4.65
CA ASN A 403 -24.48 13.38 5.43
C ASN A 403 -25.06 14.45 4.52
N ASN A 404 -26.36 14.41 4.26
CA ASN A 404 -27.00 15.49 3.50
C ASN A 404 -27.02 16.78 4.31
N ASN A 405 -26.67 17.88 3.65
CA ASN A 405 -26.97 19.20 4.17
C ASN A 405 -28.43 19.52 3.86
N PHE A 406 -29.22 19.85 4.87
CA PHE A 406 -30.56 20.37 4.62
C PHE A 406 -30.57 21.87 4.78
N ASP A 407 -30.88 22.56 3.68
CA ASP A 407 -31.06 23.99 3.66
C ASP A 407 -32.54 24.33 3.81
N PHE A 408 -32.88 24.95 4.94
CA PHE A 408 -34.24 25.35 5.27
C PHE A 408 -34.58 26.77 4.84
N ARG A 409 -33.60 27.59 4.43
CA ARG A 409 -33.81 29.02 4.10
C ARG A 409 -33.11 29.51 2.83
N GLY A 410 -32.35 28.67 2.14
CA GLY A 410 -31.65 29.03 0.91
C GLY A 410 -32.54 28.96 -0.32
N GLY A 411 -32.38 29.96 -1.19
CA GLY A 411 -33.22 30.18 -2.36
C GLY A 411 -34.62 30.70 -1.98
N GLU A 412 -35.25 31.47 -2.88
CA GLU A 412 -36.64 31.86 -2.69
C GLU A 412 -37.56 30.67 -3.02
N PRO A 413 -38.50 30.30 -2.13
CA PRO A 413 -39.53 29.32 -2.44
C PRO A 413 -40.30 29.73 -3.70
N ARG A 414 -40.63 28.77 -4.56
CA ARG A 414 -41.36 29.04 -5.82
C ARG A 414 -42.83 28.69 -5.69
N GLY A 415 -43.71 29.53 -6.24
CA GLY A 415 -45.16 29.25 -6.30
C GLY A 415 -45.84 29.38 -4.94
N GLN A 416 -46.58 28.35 -4.51
CA GLN A 416 -47.24 28.32 -3.20
C GLN A 416 -46.36 27.73 -2.08
N ALA A 417 -45.10 27.42 -2.39
CA ALA A 417 -44.18 26.90 -1.40
C ALA A 417 -43.76 27.96 -0.38
N ARG A 418 -43.43 27.49 0.83
CA ARG A 418 -42.86 28.28 1.93
C ARG A 418 -41.76 27.52 2.64
N PHE A 419 -40.99 28.23 3.46
CA PHE A 419 -40.05 27.59 4.38
C PHE A 419 -40.80 26.78 5.45
N ALA A 420 -40.14 25.72 5.94
CA ALA A 420 -40.64 24.90 7.03
C ALA A 420 -40.75 25.71 8.33
N ASN A 421 -41.84 25.51 9.07
CA ASN A 421 -41.94 25.96 10.45
C ASN A 421 -41.16 25.02 11.40
N GLU A 422 -41.18 25.31 12.70
CA GLU A 422 -40.43 24.54 13.71
C GLU A 422 -40.85 23.05 13.79
N GLU A 423 -42.15 22.76 13.70
CA GLU A 423 -42.66 21.39 13.76
C GLU A 423 -42.28 20.59 12.51
N GLU A 424 -42.43 21.22 11.35
CA GLU A 424 -42.04 20.66 10.05
C GLU A 424 -40.53 20.42 10.00
N ARG A 425 -39.73 21.41 10.43
CA ARG A 425 -38.27 21.27 10.52
C ARG A 425 -37.87 20.07 11.35
N ARG A 426 -38.49 19.87 12.52
CA ARG A 426 -38.21 18.71 13.39
C ARG A 426 -38.50 17.38 12.68
N SER A 427 -39.56 17.32 11.88
CA SER A 427 -39.84 16.11 11.07
C SER A 427 -38.73 15.86 10.05
N VAL A 428 -38.19 16.89 9.40
CA VAL A 428 -37.06 16.75 8.45
C VAL A 428 -35.76 16.36 9.15
N GLU A 429 -35.46 16.97 10.28
CA GLU A 429 -34.28 16.63 11.09
C GLU A 429 -34.32 15.17 11.56
N ARG A 430 -35.50 14.60 11.82
CA ARG A 430 -35.65 13.15 12.08
C ARG A 430 -35.26 12.31 10.86
N VAL A 431 -35.54 12.76 9.63
CA VAL A 431 -35.13 12.06 8.41
C VAL A 431 -33.61 12.01 8.27
N GLN A 432 -32.91 13.10 8.59
CA GLN A 432 -31.44 13.10 8.62
C GLN A 432 -30.90 12.00 9.54
N MET A 433 -31.61 11.69 10.62
CA MET A 433 -31.25 10.58 11.49
C MET A 433 -31.36 9.24 10.77
N TYR A 434 -32.41 9.03 9.97
CA TYR A 434 -32.64 7.78 9.24
C TYR A 434 -31.48 7.48 8.30
N GLU A 435 -31.03 8.51 7.55
CA GLU A 435 -29.87 8.44 6.69
C GLU A 435 -28.63 7.95 7.45
N LYS A 436 -28.31 8.56 8.61
CA LYS A 436 -27.13 8.17 9.41
C LYS A 436 -27.14 6.69 9.86
N TYR A 437 -28.30 6.10 10.15
CA TYR A 437 -28.41 4.71 10.62
C TYR A 437 -28.57 3.69 9.50
N TRP A 438 -29.13 4.07 8.36
CA TRP A 438 -29.22 3.18 7.18
C TRP A 438 -27.86 2.72 6.68
N LEU A 439 -26.82 3.46 6.99
CA LEU A 439 -25.44 3.19 6.58
C LEU A 439 -24.78 2.09 7.41
N ASN A 440 -25.45 1.68 8.48
CA ASN A 440 -25.20 0.51 9.29
C ASN A 440 -26.18 -0.65 9.00
N ALA A 441 -27.08 -0.50 8.01
CA ALA A 441 -27.99 -1.55 7.54
C ALA A 441 -27.29 -2.44 6.49
N PRO A 442 -27.80 -3.67 6.20
CA PRO A 442 -27.04 -4.80 5.67
C PRO A 442 -26.06 -4.42 4.56
N ASN A 443 -24.88 -5.00 4.66
CA ASN A 443 -23.64 -4.30 4.36
C ASN A 443 -22.99 -4.85 3.11
N THR A 444 -23.61 -5.80 2.41
CA THR A 444 -23.23 -6.20 1.06
C THR A 444 -24.47 -6.18 0.20
N PHE A 445 -24.27 -6.00 -1.11
CA PHE A 445 -25.31 -6.26 -2.09
C PHE A 445 -25.96 -7.65 -1.85
N ALA A 446 -25.17 -8.67 -1.46
CA ALA A 446 -25.70 -10.01 -1.14
C ALA A 446 -26.55 -10.05 0.15
N GLU A 447 -26.21 -9.30 1.19
CA GLU A 447 -27.00 -9.22 2.43
C GLU A 447 -28.28 -8.41 2.25
N ILE A 448 -28.21 -7.30 1.50
CA ILE A 448 -29.39 -6.54 1.09
C ILE A 448 -30.27 -7.44 0.22
N LEU A 449 -29.69 -8.18 -0.74
CA LEU A 449 -30.42 -9.13 -1.56
C LEU A 449 -31.03 -10.25 -0.74
N ALA A 450 -30.32 -10.81 0.23
CA ALA A 450 -30.85 -11.85 1.11
C ALA A 450 -32.00 -11.31 1.98
N LEU A 451 -31.87 -10.08 2.49
CA LEU A 451 -32.93 -9.42 3.25
C LEU A 451 -34.16 -9.18 2.37
N VAL A 452 -33.99 -8.54 1.20
CA VAL A 452 -35.07 -8.30 0.23
C VAL A 452 -35.71 -9.62 -0.19
N ALA A 453 -34.91 -10.63 -0.56
CA ALA A 453 -35.39 -11.96 -0.93
C ALA A 453 -36.14 -12.67 0.20
N SER A 454 -35.75 -12.47 1.47
CA SER A 454 -36.46 -13.05 2.62
C SER A 454 -37.86 -12.47 2.85
N GLN A 455 -38.07 -11.22 2.43
CA GLN A 455 -39.37 -10.54 2.51
C GLN A 455 -40.21 -10.76 1.24
N CYS A 456 -39.58 -11.24 0.16
CA CYS A 456 -40.24 -11.62 -1.06
C CYS A 456 -40.90 -13.00 -0.94
N HIS A 457 -42.23 -13.04 -0.90
CA HIS A 457 -42.97 -14.29 -1.08
C HIS A 457 -42.86 -14.74 -2.54
N ILE A 458 -41.84 -15.53 -2.86
CA ILE A 458 -41.69 -16.19 -4.16
C ILE A 458 -42.70 -17.35 -4.20
N ASN A 459 -43.71 -17.29 -5.09
CA ASN A 459 -44.52 -18.47 -5.40
C ASN A 459 -44.00 -19.16 -6.67
N SER A 460 -44.41 -20.41 -6.89
CA SER A 460 -43.95 -21.25 -8.01
C SER A 460 -44.32 -20.76 -9.42
N PHE A 461 -45.02 -19.63 -9.56
CA PHE A 461 -45.54 -19.11 -10.83
C PHE A 461 -45.02 -17.73 -11.21
N TYR A 462 -44.34 -17.00 -10.32
CA TYR A 462 -43.68 -15.73 -10.64
C TYR A 462 -42.23 -15.74 -10.15
N SER A 463 -41.30 -15.35 -11.03
CA SER A 463 -39.87 -15.17 -10.70
C SER A 463 -39.58 -13.89 -9.90
N GLU A 464 -40.62 -13.17 -9.49
CA GLU A 464 -40.56 -11.84 -8.90
C GLU A 464 -41.35 -11.82 -7.59
N CYS A 465 -40.97 -10.93 -6.69
CA CYS A 465 -41.60 -10.77 -5.39
C CYS A 465 -43.09 -10.43 -5.62
N ASN A 466 -44.04 -11.25 -5.15
CA ASN A 466 -45.47 -11.20 -5.51
C ASN A 466 -46.16 -9.81 -5.45
N ASN A 467 -45.60 -8.86 -4.71
CA ASN A 467 -46.12 -7.49 -4.57
C ASN A 467 -45.36 -6.44 -5.40
N TYR A 468 -44.43 -6.86 -6.27
CA TYR A 468 -43.45 -5.98 -6.89
C TYR A 468 -43.33 -6.26 -8.40
N GLU A 469 -43.31 -5.19 -9.21
CA GLU A 469 -43.10 -5.26 -10.67
C GLU A 469 -41.61 -5.40 -11.09
N LYS A 470 -40.70 -5.59 -10.12
CA LYS A 470 -39.25 -5.72 -10.36
C LYS A 470 -38.66 -6.84 -9.50
N SER A 471 -37.49 -7.35 -9.90
CA SER A 471 -36.80 -8.41 -9.17
C SER A 471 -36.19 -7.92 -7.85
N ALA A 472 -35.97 -8.83 -6.88
CA ALA A 472 -35.23 -8.53 -5.65
C ALA A 472 -33.84 -7.93 -5.93
N MET A 473 -33.23 -8.30 -7.06
CA MET A 473 -31.96 -7.79 -7.56
C MET A 473 -32.01 -6.30 -7.90
N ASP A 474 -33.08 -5.85 -8.57
CA ASP A 474 -33.25 -4.44 -8.94
C ASP A 474 -33.40 -3.56 -7.70
N TYR A 475 -34.22 -3.98 -6.74
CA TYR A 475 -34.38 -3.26 -5.46
C TYR A 475 -33.10 -3.24 -4.64
N THR A 476 -32.38 -4.36 -4.61
CA THR A 476 -31.07 -4.42 -3.97
C THR A 476 -30.14 -3.40 -4.58
N SER A 477 -30.12 -3.28 -5.90
CA SER A 477 -29.32 -2.29 -6.62
C SER A 477 -29.74 -0.86 -6.32
N ASP A 478 -31.04 -0.59 -6.23
CA ASP A 478 -31.57 0.74 -5.91
C ASP A 478 -31.22 1.15 -4.46
N MET A 479 -31.45 0.27 -3.48
CA MET A 479 -31.06 0.48 -2.06
C MET A 479 -29.55 0.63 -1.90
N TYR A 480 -28.78 -0.18 -2.63
CA TYR A 480 -27.34 -0.16 -2.59
C TYR A 480 -26.76 1.13 -3.19
N PHE A 481 -27.31 1.59 -4.32
CA PHE A 481 -26.89 2.84 -4.94
C PHE A 481 -27.36 4.04 -4.11
N SER A 482 -28.52 3.96 -3.44
CA SER A 482 -29.02 5.07 -2.63
C SER A 482 -28.16 5.36 -1.40
N GLN A 483 -27.61 4.33 -0.77
CA GLN A 483 -26.56 4.44 0.26
C GLN A 483 -25.25 5.08 -0.26
N SER A 484 -25.04 5.15 -1.57
CA SER A 484 -23.80 5.68 -2.18
C SER A 484 -23.91 7.13 -2.67
N VAL A 485 -25.13 7.65 -2.83
CA VAL A 485 -25.40 9.01 -3.32
C VAL A 485 -25.95 9.95 -2.23
N SER A 486 -26.16 9.42 -1.03
CA SER A 486 -26.45 10.14 0.20
C SER A 486 -25.27 11.07 0.54
N GLY A 487 -25.53 12.34 0.86
CA GLY A 487 -24.52 13.40 0.98
C GLY A 487 -24.72 14.59 0.04
N GLN A 488 -25.82 14.64 -0.70
CA GLN A 488 -26.17 15.80 -1.53
C GLN A 488 -26.80 16.89 -0.68
N THR A 489 -26.52 18.16 -1.02
CA THR A 489 -27.25 19.27 -0.40
C THR A 489 -28.69 19.24 -0.91
N SER A 490 -29.64 19.17 0.02
CA SER A 490 -31.06 19.20 -0.27
C SER A 490 -31.64 20.50 0.26
N THR A 491 -32.38 21.21 -0.59
CA THR A 491 -33.15 22.38 -0.17
C THR A 491 -34.57 21.94 0.12
N PHE A 492 -35.11 22.37 1.26
CA PHE A 492 -36.36 21.84 1.76
C PHE A 492 -37.47 22.89 1.76
N TRP A 493 -38.57 22.62 1.05
CA TRP A 493 -39.72 23.52 0.97
C TRP A 493 -41.03 22.80 1.27
N ILE A 494 -41.99 23.54 1.83
CA ILE A 494 -43.35 23.08 2.11
C ILE A 494 -44.29 23.62 1.06
N ASP A 495 -45.04 22.75 0.39
CA ASP A 495 -46.09 23.15 -0.55
C ASP A 495 -47.41 22.51 -0.14
N PRO A 496 -48.45 23.30 0.22
CA PRO A 496 -49.73 22.76 0.66
C PRO A 496 -50.56 22.16 -0.50
N THR A 497 -50.17 22.43 -1.75
CA THR A 497 -50.92 21.99 -2.94
C THR A 497 -50.47 20.64 -3.48
N VAL A 498 -49.31 20.14 -3.04
CA VAL A 498 -48.89 18.78 -3.38
C VAL A 498 -49.61 17.78 -2.48
N TRP A 499 -50.36 16.88 -3.11
CA TRP A 499 -50.99 15.74 -2.42
C TRP A 499 -49.94 14.64 -2.35
N GLY A 500 -49.16 14.63 -1.26
CA GLY A 500 -48.01 13.75 -1.10
C GLY A 500 -46.68 14.50 -1.26
N LEU A 501 -45.73 13.84 -1.91
CA LEU A 501 -44.38 14.33 -2.16
C LEU A 501 -44.20 14.50 -3.67
N ALA A 502 -43.48 15.54 -4.08
CA ALA A 502 -43.25 15.79 -5.50
C ALA A 502 -41.83 16.29 -5.73
N ALA A 503 -40.98 15.47 -6.34
CA ALA A 503 -39.86 15.96 -7.12
C ALA A 503 -40.41 16.56 -8.42
N ARG A 504 -39.94 17.72 -8.91
CA ARG A 504 -40.32 18.16 -10.28
C ARG A 504 -39.65 17.22 -11.30
N PRO A 505 -40.39 16.32 -12.00
CA PRO A 505 -39.81 15.27 -12.84
C PRO A 505 -39.58 15.72 -14.30
N ASN A 506 -40.00 16.93 -14.69
CA ASN A 506 -39.98 17.40 -16.09
C ASN A 506 -38.59 17.67 -16.68
N LEU A 507 -37.53 17.19 -16.05
CA LEU A 507 -36.27 16.93 -16.70
C LEU A 507 -36.06 15.43 -16.55
N GLU A 508 -36.34 14.67 -17.62
CA GLU A 508 -35.76 13.35 -17.79
C GLU A 508 -34.26 13.49 -17.50
N ARG A 509 -33.86 13.14 -16.28
CA ARG A 509 -32.47 13.10 -15.88
C ARG A 509 -31.88 11.91 -16.62
N VAL A 510 -31.46 12.15 -17.85
CA VAL A 510 -30.61 11.25 -18.63
C VAL A 510 -29.40 10.91 -17.76
N LYS A 511 -29.48 9.81 -16.98
CA LYS A 511 -28.41 9.27 -16.11
C LYS A 511 -27.43 10.34 -15.61
N SER A 512 -27.97 11.43 -15.04
CA SER A 512 -27.25 12.70 -15.02
C SER A 512 -26.39 12.79 -13.77
N TYR A 513 -25.07 12.81 -13.99
CA TYR A 513 -24.09 13.16 -12.99
C TYR A 513 -24.39 14.56 -12.39
N ARG A 514 -24.86 14.55 -11.14
CA ARG A 514 -24.88 15.63 -10.12
C ARG A 514 -25.56 16.97 -10.51
N SER A 515 -26.85 17.08 -10.19
CA SER A 515 -27.52 18.36 -9.87
C SER A 515 -27.21 18.69 -8.40
N ILE A 516 -26.59 19.84 -8.15
CA ILE A 516 -26.02 20.25 -6.84
C ILE A 516 -27.04 20.61 -5.74
N SER A 517 -28.33 20.75 -6.05
CA SER A 517 -29.38 20.93 -5.02
C SER A 517 -30.66 20.20 -5.42
N ASN A 518 -31.06 19.20 -4.63
CA ASN A 518 -32.38 18.57 -4.79
C ASN A 518 -33.40 19.36 -3.95
N ASN A 519 -34.43 19.89 -4.59
CA ASN A 519 -35.53 20.55 -3.88
C ASN A 519 -36.54 19.47 -3.46
N LEU A 520 -36.66 19.23 -2.16
CA LEU A 520 -37.67 18.33 -1.61
C LEU A 520 -38.93 19.14 -1.27
N TRP A 521 -40.07 18.78 -1.87
CA TRP A 521 -41.37 19.41 -1.65
C TRP A 521 -42.22 18.48 -0.79
N MET A 522 -42.63 18.96 0.39
CA MET A 522 -43.42 18.16 1.32
C MET A 522 -44.78 18.76 1.62
N SER A 523 -45.80 17.89 1.68
CA SER A 523 -47.10 18.22 2.23
C SER A 523 -47.06 18.36 3.76
N PRO A 524 -47.64 19.41 4.36
CA PRO A 524 -47.76 19.55 5.81
C PRO A 524 -48.46 18.36 6.48
N VAL A 525 -49.42 17.73 5.79
CA VAL A 525 -50.19 16.60 6.31
C VAL A 525 -49.28 15.40 6.57
N LEU A 526 -48.38 15.11 5.63
CA LEU A 526 -47.44 14.00 5.77
C LEU A 526 -46.50 14.22 6.97
N MET A 527 -46.00 15.45 7.13
CA MET A 527 -45.09 15.80 8.21
C MET A 527 -45.76 15.73 9.59
N SER A 528 -47.03 16.11 9.67
CA SER A 528 -47.84 15.93 10.89
C SER A 528 -48.06 14.44 11.19
N ASN A 529 -48.34 13.63 10.16
CA ASN A 529 -48.53 12.18 10.34
C ASN A 529 -47.27 11.48 10.86
N MET A 530 -46.06 11.92 10.51
CA MET A 530 -44.82 11.40 11.10
C MET A 530 -44.74 11.59 12.62
N LEU A 531 -45.42 12.61 13.16
CA LEU A 531 -45.51 12.89 14.59
C LEU A 531 -46.69 12.20 15.26
N SER A 532 -47.53 11.48 14.49
CA SER A 532 -48.69 10.76 15.02
C SER A 532 -48.29 9.79 16.13
N ASP A 533 -49.16 9.68 17.14
CA ASP A 533 -49.08 8.66 18.18
C ASP A 533 -49.61 7.31 17.68
N ASN A 534 -50.31 7.28 16.54
CA ASN A 534 -50.70 6.04 15.87
C ASN A 534 -49.48 5.47 15.11
N PRO A 535 -48.97 4.29 15.49
CA PRO A 535 -47.79 3.69 14.87
C PRO A 535 -47.91 3.50 13.36
N ASN A 536 -49.08 3.05 12.87
CA ASN A 536 -49.28 2.77 11.46
C ASN A 536 -49.24 4.07 10.64
N THR A 537 -49.91 5.12 11.14
CA THR A 537 -49.90 6.43 10.48
C THR A 537 -48.50 7.04 10.42
N ALA A 538 -47.72 6.90 11.50
CA ALA A 538 -46.35 7.38 11.54
C ALA A 538 -45.43 6.57 10.62
N ILE A 539 -45.56 5.25 10.62
CA ILE A 539 -44.83 4.35 9.72
C ILE A 539 -45.14 4.71 8.26
N ASP A 540 -46.40 4.78 7.85
CA ASP A 540 -46.80 5.11 6.47
C ASP A 540 -46.26 6.48 6.04
N ALA A 541 -46.25 7.45 6.96
CA ALA A 541 -45.73 8.79 6.68
C ALA A 541 -44.20 8.80 6.51
N GLU A 542 -43.49 8.03 7.33
CA GLU A 542 -42.05 7.85 7.21
C GLU A 542 -41.69 7.12 5.92
N GLN A 543 -42.41 6.05 5.56
CA GLN A 543 -42.25 5.33 4.29
C GLN A 543 -42.31 6.29 3.10
N GLY A 544 -43.38 7.08 3.04
CA GLY A 544 -43.58 8.03 1.96
C GLY A 544 -42.43 9.00 1.78
N LEU A 545 -41.93 9.53 2.90
CA LEU A 545 -40.80 10.45 2.89
C LEU A 545 -39.50 9.81 2.40
N VAL A 546 -39.20 8.61 2.90
CA VAL A 546 -38.02 7.83 2.48
C VAL A 546 -38.07 7.54 0.99
N HIS A 547 -39.22 7.09 0.50
CA HIS A 547 -39.49 6.80 -0.90
C HIS A 547 -39.16 7.99 -1.81
N GLU A 548 -39.57 9.20 -1.43
CA GLU A 548 -39.43 10.37 -2.29
C GLU A 548 -38.08 11.05 -2.17
N TYR A 549 -37.46 10.90 -1.01
CA TYR A 549 -36.04 11.18 -0.88
C TYR A 549 -35.24 10.35 -1.91
N TYR A 550 -35.59 9.07 -2.13
CA TYR A 550 -34.98 8.27 -3.20
C TYR A 550 -35.39 8.71 -4.61
N HIS A 551 -36.65 9.02 -4.88
CA HIS A 551 -37.03 9.59 -6.18
C HIS A 551 -36.20 10.83 -6.56
N ASN A 552 -35.92 11.70 -5.59
CA ASN A 552 -35.09 12.89 -5.80
C ASN A 552 -33.62 12.58 -6.14
N LEU A 553 -33.11 11.46 -5.64
CA LEU A 553 -31.79 10.94 -6.01
C LEU A 553 -31.78 10.28 -7.40
N GLY A 554 -32.92 10.25 -8.10
CA GLY A 554 -33.05 9.74 -9.47
C GLY A 554 -33.43 8.26 -9.55
N PHE A 555 -33.89 7.67 -8.45
CA PHE A 555 -34.40 6.31 -8.43
C PHE A 555 -35.81 6.28 -9.02
N SER A 556 -36.03 5.46 -10.05
CA SER A 556 -37.35 5.18 -10.60
C SER A 556 -37.76 3.76 -10.22
N HIS A 557 -38.88 3.59 -9.52
CA HIS A 557 -39.58 2.31 -9.45
C HIS A 557 -40.99 2.50 -9.99
N ASN A 558 -41.46 1.51 -10.75
CA ASN A 558 -42.79 1.56 -11.38
C ASN A 558 -43.91 1.05 -10.46
N SER A 559 -43.55 0.50 -9.29
CA SER A 559 -44.55 0.08 -8.30
C SER A 559 -45.14 1.31 -7.62
N GLY A 560 -46.46 1.50 -7.76
CA GLY A 560 -47.19 2.51 -6.99
C GLY A 560 -47.09 2.27 -5.48
N TRP A 561 -47.38 3.32 -4.70
CA TRP A 561 -47.77 3.19 -3.29
C TRP A 561 -48.98 2.24 -3.21
N PRO A 562 -49.18 1.36 -2.21
CA PRO A 562 -48.30 0.69 -1.25
C PRO A 562 -48.34 -0.85 -1.43
N SER A 563 -47.37 -1.59 -0.89
CA SER A 563 -47.61 -3.01 -0.60
C SER A 563 -47.18 -3.26 0.82
N SER A 564 -48.04 -3.89 1.62
CA SER A 564 -47.92 -4.07 3.08
C SER A 564 -46.76 -4.96 3.56
N ASN A 565 -45.72 -5.14 2.74
CA ASN A 565 -44.47 -5.83 3.02
C ASN A 565 -43.33 -5.26 2.14
N GLY A 566 -43.41 -3.96 1.81
CA GLY A 566 -42.51 -3.18 0.96
C GLY A 566 -41.07 -3.04 1.49
N VAL A 567 -40.09 -2.76 0.62
CA VAL A 567 -38.79 -2.21 1.06
C VAL A 567 -38.99 -0.89 1.80
N ASP A 568 -39.89 -0.04 1.30
CA ASP A 568 -40.28 1.19 1.98
C ASP A 568 -40.90 0.90 3.34
N ASP A 569 -41.76 -0.13 3.46
CA ASP A 569 -42.35 -0.55 4.73
C ASP A 569 -41.32 -1.01 5.73
N LEU A 570 -40.33 -1.79 5.28
CA LEU A 570 -39.21 -2.20 6.11
C LEU A 570 -38.46 -0.96 6.61
N PHE A 571 -38.29 0.06 5.76
CA PHE A 571 -37.65 1.31 6.15
C PHE A 571 -38.49 2.15 7.11
N GLY A 572 -39.77 2.38 6.85
CA GLY A 572 -40.66 3.12 7.74
C GLY A 572 -40.88 2.41 9.07
N ALA A 573 -41.06 1.08 9.05
CA ALA A 573 -41.16 0.29 10.28
C ALA A 573 -39.85 0.32 11.09
N LYS A 574 -38.69 0.26 10.42
CA LYS A 574 -37.39 0.38 11.10
C LYS A 574 -37.18 1.80 11.65
N ALA A 575 -37.56 2.81 10.87
CA ALA A 575 -37.49 4.21 11.27
C ALA A 575 -38.32 4.49 12.52
N TYR A 576 -39.57 4.06 12.53
CA TYR A 576 -40.46 4.24 13.67
C TYR A 576 -40.04 3.37 14.86
N ASN A 577 -39.95 2.05 14.68
CA ASN A 577 -39.80 1.13 15.80
C ASN A 577 -38.41 1.17 16.43
N ILE A 578 -37.37 1.37 15.62
CA ILE A 578 -35.99 1.40 16.12
C ILE A 578 -35.56 2.85 16.36
N TYR A 579 -35.66 3.73 15.37
CA TYR A 579 -34.99 5.03 15.48
C TYR A 579 -35.76 6.01 16.35
N ARG A 580 -37.05 6.24 16.05
CA ARG A 580 -37.89 7.13 16.86
C ARG A 580 -37.99 6.66 18.31
N ASN A 581 -38.24 5.37 18.52
CA ASN A 581 -38.56 4.85 19.87
C ASN A 581 -37.34 4.45 20.70
N SER A 582 -36.28 3.88 20.10
CA SER A 582 -35.12 3.39 20.85
C SER A 582 -34.01 4.44 20.98
N LEU A 583 -33.75 5.18 19.90
CA LEU A 583 -32.59 6.06 19.82
C LEU A 583 -32.93 7.50 20.23
N GLY A 584 -34.15 7.96 19.91
CA GLY A 584 -34.56 9.35 20.13
C GLY A 584 -33.61 10.31 19.42
N ASP A 585 -33.34 11.48 20.01
CA ASP A 585 -32.48 12.52 19.40
C ASP A 585 -30.99 12.35 19.74
N LYS A 586 -30.50 11.16 20.12
CA LYS A 586 -29.12 10.99 20.59
C LYS A 586 -28.08 10.95 19.46
N TYR A 587 -26.94 11.59 19.67
CA TYR A 587 -25.74 11.42 18.86
C TYR A 587 -25.00 10.15 19.29
N PHE A 588 -24.75 9.25 18.34
CA PHE A 588 -23.93 8.07 18.54
C PHE A 588 -22.58 8.28 17.87
N THR A 589 -21.52 7.91 18.58
CA THR A 589 -20.18 7.74 18.04
C THR A 589 -19.98 6.29 17.63
N SER A 590 -19.24 6.05 16.56
CA SER A 590 -18.64 4.73 16.33
C SER A 590 -17.77 4.33 17.53
N ASN A 591 -17.76 3.04 17.83
CA ASN A 591 -16.79 2.44 18.75
C ASN A 591 -15.37 2.38 18.16
N LEU A 592 -15.22 2.72 16.87
CA LEU A 592 -13.95 2.92 16.20
C LEU A 592 -13.72 4.41 15.97
N ALA A 593 -12.50 4.86 16.19
CA ALA A 593 -12.02 6.12 15.67
C ALA A 593 -11.00 5.83 14.58
N VAL A 594 -11.15 6.55 13.47
CA VAL A 594 -10.33 6.35 12.28
C VAL A 594 -9.74 7.70 11.94
N THR A 595 -8.42 7.77 11.89
CA THR A 595 -7.70 8.86 11.23
C THR A 595 -7.00 8.30 10.01
N TYR A 596 -6.64 9.17 9.07
CA TYR A 596 -5.86 8.76 7.92
C TYR A 596 -4.87 9.84 7.54
N GLU A 597 -3.81 9.42 6.87
CA GLU A 597 -2.79 10.27 6.27
C GLU A 597 -2.62 9.85 4.81
N LYS A 598 -2.54 10.84 3.92
CA LYS A 598 -2.25 10.61 2.50
C LYS A 598 -0.74 10.53 2.32
N LEU A 599 -0.23 9.36 1.99
CA LEU A 599 1.20 9.14 1.73
C LEU A 599 1.59 9.57 0.31
N SER A 600 0.70 9.32 -0.65
CA SER A 600 0.83 9.73 -2.06
C SER A 600 -0.54 9.91 -2.72
N ASP A 601 -0.59 10.26 -4.00
CA ASP A 601 -1.84 10.30 -4.78
C ASP A 601 -2.54 8.95 -4.90
N LEU A 602 -1.81 7.86 -4.64
CA LEU A 602 -2.29 6.48 -4.74
C LEU A 602 -2.32 5.77 -3.39
N GLU A 603 -1.68 6.30 -2.35
CA GLU A 603 -1.50 5.58 -1.09
C GLU A 603 -2.01 6.37 0.12
N PHE A 604 -2.78 5.69 0.95
CA PHE A 604 -3.38 6.23 2.18
C PHE A 604 -3.12 5.28 3.33
N VAL A 605 -2.64 5.80 4.46
CA VAL A 605 -2.52 5.03 5.70
C VAL A 605 -3.66 5.40 6.65
N PHE A 606 -4.37 4.40 7.14
CA PHE A 606 -5.41 4.52 8.15
C PHE A 606 -4.87 4.07 9.50
N ASN A 607 -5.15 4.85 10.55
CA ASN A 607 -4.91 4.49 11.94
C ASN A 607 -6.26 4.16 12.58
N LEU A 608 -6.36 2.96 13.14
CA LEU A 608 -7.56 2.46 13.80
C LEU A 608 -7.35 2.45 15.32
N GLU A 609 -8.26 3.13 16.02
CA GLU A 609 -8.38 3.07 17.47
C GLU A 609 -9.80 2.64 17.86
N ALA A 610 -9.97 1.92 18.96
CA ALA A 610 -11.26 1.38 19.40
C ALA A 610 -11.55 1.62 20.89
N LEU A 611 -12.80 1.88 21.23
CA LEU A 611 -13.27 1.97 22.62
C LEU A 611 -13.20 0.63 23.37
N GLU A 612 -13.38 -0.46 22.64
CA GLU A 612 -13.47 -1.83 23.15
C GLU A 612 -12.61 -2.76 22.29
N ASP A 613 -12.42 -4.01 22.74
CA ASP A 613 -11.71 -5.01 21.96
C ASP A 613 -12.52 -5.41 20.72
N THR A 614 -12.01 -5.06 19.54
CA THR A 614 -12.61 -5.37 18.25
C THR A 614 -11.70 -6.27 17.43
N ASN A 615 -11.59 -7.55 17.81
CA ASN A 615 -10.82 -8.57 17.08
C ASN A 615 -11.41 -8.94 15.68
N ASP A 616 -12.55 -8.38 15.29
CA ASP A 616 -13.20 -8.61 13.99
C ASP A 616 -13.59 -7.25 13.37
N ILE A 617 -12.66 -6.62 12.64
CA ILE A 617 -12.95 -5.40 11.88
C ILE A 617 -13.17 -5.76 10.41
N ASN A 618 -14.21 -5.16 9.85
CA ASN A 618 -14.45 -5.15 8.42
C ASN A 618 -14.14 -3.74 7.90
N MET A 619 -13.40 -3.70 6.80
CA MET A 619 -13.23 -2.50 6.00
C MET A 619 -14.16 -2.58 4.80
N ARG A 620 -14.78 -1.46 4.47
CA ARG A 620 -15.73 -1.30 3.38
C ARG A 620 -15.26 -0.18 2.48
N ILE A 621 -15.00 -0.46 1.21
CA ILE A 621 -14.61 0.55 0.22
C ILE A 621 -15.72 0.73 -0.79
N LEU A 622 -16.13 1.98 -1.02
CA LEU A 622 -17.18 2.36 -1.95
C LEU A 622 -16.70 3.48 -2.88
N SER A 623 -16.94 3.31 -4.18
CA SER A 623 -16.69 4.30 -5.21
C SER A 623 -17.77 4.24 -6.28
N SER A 624 -18.11 5.39 -6.88
CA SER A 624 -19.06 5.48 -8.00
C SER A 624 -18.46 5.02 -9.35
N GLN A 625 -17.14 4.79 -9.38
CA GLN A 625 -16.41 4.27 -10.52
C GLN A 625 -15.73 2.94 -10.21
N ASN A 626 -15.25 2.28 -11.26
CA ASN A 626 -14.35 1.16 -11.09
C ASN A 626 -13.10 1.67 -10.38
N ILE A 627 -12.70 1.00 -9.31
CA ILE A 627 -11.41 1.24 -8.68
C ILE A 627 -10.66 -0.08 -8.67
N THR A 628 -9.35 0.02 -8.87
CA THR A 628 -8.45 -1.08 -8.57
C THR A 628 -7.54 -0.65 -7.43
N ALA A 629 -7.56 -1.41 -6.35
CA ALA A 629 -6.80 -1.10 -5.15
C ALA A 629 -6.37 -2.36 -4.42
N LYS A 630 -5.38 -2.21 -3.54
CA LYS A 630 -4.89 -3.21 -2.61
C LYS A 630 -4.94 -2.65 -1.21
N VAL A 631 -5.26 -3.51 -0.25
CA VAL A 631 -5.20 -3.17 1.17
C VAL A 631 -4.10 -3.98 1.81
N HIS A 632 -3.20 -3.32 2.53
CA HIS A 632 -2.08 -3.94 3.21
C HIS A 632 -2.12 -3.59 4.69
N GLN A 633 -2.12 -4.58 5.58
CA GLN A 633 -1.97 -4.29 7.00
C GLN A 633 -0.50 -4.01 7.35
N LYS A 634 -0.18 -2.77 7.72
CA LYS A 634 1.18 -2.36 8.12
C LYS A 634 1.54 -2.87 9.52
N ASN A 635 0.59 -2.84 10.45
CA ASN A 635 0.72 -3.39 11.81
C ASN A 635 -0.68 -3.64 12.43
N SER A 636 -0.77 -3.94 13.73
CA SER A 636 -2.05 -4.25 14.38
C SER A 636 -3.11 -3.14 14.28
N ASN A 637 -2.70 -1.88 14.10
CA ASN A 637 -3.55 -0.69 14.12
C ASN A 637 -3.58 0.06 12.78
N ASN A 638 -2.66 -0.26 11.88
CA ASN A 638 -2.44 0.49 10.65
C ASN A 638 -2.75 -0.33 9.40
N LEU A 639 -3.50 0.29 8.50
CA LEU A 639 -3.82 -0.26 7.18
C LEU A 639 -3.38 0.72 6.12
N ILE A 640 -2.79 0.23 5.05
CA ILE A 640 -2.47 0.98 3.85
C ILE A 640 -3.48 0.59 2.78
N LEU A 641 -4.07 1.59 2.13
CA LEU A 641 -4.85 1.43 0.91
C LEU A 641 -4.03 2.01 -0.24
N GLU A 642 -3.66 1.17 -1.18
CA GLU A 642 -2.88 1.50 -2.39
C GLU A 642 -3.80 1.37 -3.61
N PHE A 643 -3.98 2.42 -4.39
CA PHE A 643 -4.71 2.39 -5.65
C PHE A 643 -3.77 2.09 -6.82
N ASP A 644 -4.16 1.19 -7.72
CA ASP A 644 -3.40 0.91 -8.95
C ASP A 644 -3.42 2.12 -9.90
N GLU A 645 -4.52 2.88 -9.86
CA GLU A 645 -4.71 4.11 -10.61
C GLU A 645 -5.44 5.16 -9.76
N LYS A 646 -5.21 6.42 -10.08
CA LYS A 646 -5.79 7.53 -9.35
C LYS A 646 -7.32 7.51 -9.47
N PRO A 647 -8.08 7.39 -8.36
CA PRO A 647 -9.54 7.44 -8.41
C PRO A 647 -10.00 8.76 -9.03
N SER A 648 -10.97 8.69 -9.95
CA SER A 648 -11.56 9.91 -10.54
C SER A 648 -12.91 10.28 -9.92
N THR A 649 -13.24 9.68 -8.78
CA THR A 649 -14.35 10.06 -7.89
C THR A 649 -13.92 9.92 -6.44
N ASP A 650 -14.71 10.51 -5.53
CA ASP A 650 -14.55 10.30 -4.10
C ASP A 650 -14.60 8.80 -3.78
N VAL A 651 -13.71 8.36 -2.88
CA VAL A 651 -13.70 6.99 -2.38
C VAL A 651 -14.03 7.03 -0.90
N TYR A 652 -15.07 6.30 -0.51
CA TYR A 652 -15.47 6.21 0.87
C TYR A 652 -14.91 4.93 1.48
N VAL A 653 -14.23 5.07 2.61
CA VAL A 653 -13.63 3.97 3.34
C VAL A 653 -14.26 3.91 4.71
N SER A 654 -15.09 2.89 4.96
CA SER A 654 -15.75 2.65 6.23
C SER A 654 -15.10 1.50 6.99
N PHE A 655 -15.01 1.62 8.31
CA PHE A 655 -14.55 0.58 9.21
C PHE A 655 -15.65 0.27 10.24
N TYR A 656 -15.88 -1.00 10.50
CA TYR A 656 -16.86 -1.44 11.49
C TYR A 656 -16.55 -2.82 12.05
N SER A 657 -16.94 -3.05 13.29
CA SER A 657 -16.95 -4.37 13.93
C SER A 657 -18.38 -4.86 14.11
N LYS A 658 -18.54 -6.13 14.50
CA LYS A 658 -19.86 -6.70 14.84
C LYS A 658 -20.56 -6.00 16.02
N TYR A 659 -19.81 -5.22 16.81
CA TYR A 659 -20.32 -4.44 17.95
C TYR A 659 -20.50 -2.97 17.62
N SER A 660 -20.09 -2.51 16.44
CA SER A 660 -20.24 -1.13 16.02
C SER A 660 -21.71 -0.75 15.87
N SER A 661 -22.20 0.16 16.71
CA SER A 661 -23.51 0.81 16.47
C SER A 661 -23.47 1.78 15.29
N GLN A 662 -22.27 2.25 14.92
CA GLN A 662 -22.03 3.09 13.76
C GLN A 662 -20.68 2.77 13.10
N MET A 663 -20.63 2.80 11.77
CA MET A 663 -19.36 2.72 11.02
C MET A 663 -18.53 3.99 11.19
N ALA A 664 -17.22 3.83 11.35
CA ALA A 664 -16.26 4.93 11.27
C ALA A 664 -15.80 5.07 9.82
N THR A 665 -16.27 6.11 9.14
CA THR A 665 -16.02 6.27 7.71
C THR A 665 -15.23 7.54 7.45
N LYS A 666 -14.37 7.46 6.45
CA LYS A 666 -13.61 8.56 5.88
C LYS A 666 -13.87 8.66 4.40
N VAL A 667 -14.19 9.87 3.95
CA VAL A 667 -14.12 10.19 2.53
C VAL A 667 -12.66 10.49 2.22
N LEU A 668 -12.07 9.69 1.35
CA LEU A 668 -10.89 10.08 0.61
C LEU A 668 -11.36 11.07 -0.45
N ASN A 669 -11.52 12.31 -0.01
CA ASN A 669 -11.77 13.46 -0.85
C ASN A 669 -10.43 13.95 -1.44
N ASN A 670 -10.44 15.01 -2.25
CA ASN A 670 -9.26 15.55 -2.97
C ASN A 670 -8.92 14.83 -4.29
N PHE A 671 -9.75 13.88 -4.72
CA PHE A 671 -9.73 13.42 -6.11
C PHE A 671 -10.52 14.35 -7.02
N VAL A 672 -11.70 14.81 -6.59
CA VAL A 672 -12.58 15.64 -7.42
C VAL A 672 -13.11 16.84 -6.64
N GLY A 673 -12.91 18.04 -7.17
CA GLY A 673 -13.59 19.25 -6.75
C GLY A 673 -14.63 19.67 -7.76
N SER A 674 -15.61 20.48 -7.34
CA SER A 674 -16.54 21.12 -8.27
C SER A 674 -16.83 22.57 -7.89
N VAL A 675 -16.97 23.43 -8.88
CA VAL A 675 -17.37 24.84 -8.77
C VAL A 675 -18.56 25.04 -9.69
N SER A 676 -19.69 25.49 -9.18
CA SER A 676 -20.92 25.47 -9.98
C SER A 676 -21.97 26.52 -9.63
N THR A 677 -21.93 27.09 -8.44
CA THR A 677 -22.82 28.19 -8.06
C THR A 677 -22.25 29.54 -8.50
N GLN A 678 -23.10 30.54 -8.71
CA GLN A 678 -22.64 31.90 -9.04
C GLN A 678 -21.68 32.47 -7.99
N ILE A 679 -21.89 32.19 -6.71
CA ILE A 679 -21.03 32.68 -5.63
C ILE A 679 -19.64 32.04 -5.74
N GLU A 680 -19.56 30.72 -5.86
CA GLU A 680 -18.27 30.01 -6.01
C GLU A 680 -17.55 30.46 -7.29
N LEU A 681 -18.26 30.59 -8.41
CA LEU A 681 -17.69 31.05 -9.68
C LEU A 681 -17.16 32.48 -9.61
N SER A 682 -17.87 33.37 -8.90
CA SER A 682 -17.43 34.76 -8.72
C SER A 682 -16.16 34.84 -7.86
N ASN A 683 -16.06 33.96 -6.87
CA ASN A 683 -14.89 33.84 -6.00
C ASN A 683 -13.76 33.03 -6.62
N LEU A 684 -14.01 32.30 -7.72
CA LEU A 684 -13.08 31.35 -8.29
C LEU A 684 -11.71 31.98 -8.57
N SER A 685 -11.67 33.18 -9.12
CA SER A 685 -10.41 33.88 -9.43
C SER A 685 -9.48 34.05 -8.22
N SER A 686 -10.05 34.15 -7.01
CA SER A 686 -9.29 34.35 -5.76
C SER A 686 -8.86 33.05 -5.10
N ASN A 687 -9.49 31.91 -5.42
CA ASN A 687 -9.22 30.62 -4.76
C ASN A 687 -8.87 29.49 -5.76
N PHE A 688 -8.73 29.78 -7.06
CA PHE A 688 -8.53 28.77 -8.10
C PHE A 688 -7.28 27.91 -7.83
N GLU A 689 -6.16 28.55 -7.48
CA GLU A 689 -4.91 27.86 -7.20
C GLU A 689 -5.03 26.92 -6.00
N GLN A 690 -5.71 27.37 -4.93
CA GLN A 690 -5.99 26.54 -3.76
C GLN A 690 -6.88 25.35 -4.12
N LEU A 691 -7.93 25.56 -4.93
CA LEU A 691 -8.81 24.47 -5.37
C LEU A 691 -8.05 23.45 -6.24
N VAL A 692 -7.21 23.89 -7.16
CA VAL A 692 -6.38 22.99 -7.99
C VAL A 692 -5.30 22.29 -7.15
N GLY A 693 -4.76 22.95 -6.13
CA GLY A 693 -3.87 22.31 -5.16
C GLY A 693 -4.58 21.20 -4.37
N ASN A 694 -5.79 21.49 -3.91
CA ASN A 694 -6.58 20.58 -3.08
C ASN A 694 -7.16 19.42 -3.88
N PHE A 695 -7.56 19.61 -5.14
CA PHE A 695 -8.24 18.58 -5.92
C PHE A 695 -7.41 18.07 -7.08
N SER A 696 -7.53 16.78 -7.36
CA SER A 696 -6.83 16.18 -8.49
C SER A 696 -7.48 16.50 -9.84
N THR A 697 -8.81 16.48 -9.84
CA THR A 697 -9.66 16.91 -10.95
C THR A 697 -10.59 17.99 -10.44
N LEU A 698 -10.69 19.13 -11.11
CA LEU A 698 -11.62 20.20 -10.74
C LEU A 698 -12.64 20.40 -11.86
N PHE A 699 -13.91 20.13 -11.57
CA PHE A 699 -14.99 20.43 -12.50
C PHE A 699 -15.49 21.86 -12.31
N ILE A 700 -15.65 22.59 -13.41
CA ILE A 700 -16.21 23.94 -13.41
C ILE A 700 -17.45 23.93 -14.30
N TYR A 701 -18.60 24.17 -13.68
CA TYR A 701 -19.88 24.21 -14.35
C TYR A 701 -20.34 25.65 -14.51
N THR A 702 -20.80 26.00 -15.71
CA THR A 702 -21.51 27.27 -15.94
C THR A 702 -22.91 27.00 -16.46
N ALA A 703 -23.85 27.85 -16.07
CA ALA A 703 -25.26 27.77 -16.45
C ALA A 703 -25.85 29.19 -16.52
N ASN A 704 -27.07 29.32 -17.06
CA ASN A 704 -27.80 30.58 -17.01
C ASN A 704 -28.07 30.96 -15.55
N GLY A 705 -27.51 32.09 -15.10
CA GLY A 705 -27.57 32.55 -13.71
C GLY A 705 -26.38 32.13 -12.83
N SER A 706 -25.49 31.25 -13.34
CA SER A 706 -24.23 30.84 -12.71
C SER A 706 -23.13 30.86 -13.79
N TRP A 707 -22.64 32.05 -14.15
CA TRP A 707 -21.73 32.26 -15.26
C TRP A 707 -20.69 33.33 -14.95
N VAL A 708 -19.49 33.14 -15.49
CA VAL A 708 -18.39 34.11 -15.49
C VAL A 708 -17.77 34.14 -16.87
N ARG A 709 -17.39 35.35 -17.30
CA ARG A 709 -16.90 35.59 -18.66
C ARG A 709 -15.50 35.02 -18.90
N ASP A 710 -14.62 35.16 -17.93
CA ASP A 710 -13.19 34.91 -18.09
C ASP A 710 -12.68 34.02 -16.96
N PHE A 711 -12.12 32.86 -17.29
CA PHE A 711 -11.44 31.94 -16.38
C PHE A 711 -9.94 31.99 -16.62
N TYR A 712 -9.15 32.11 -15.55
CA TYR A 712 -7.69 32.11 -15.64
C TYR A 712 -7.15 30.90 -14.89
N LEU A 713 -6.59 29.92 -15.60
CA LEU A 713 -5.99 28.76 -14.95
C LEU A 713 -4.76 29.18 -14.13
N PRO A 714 -4.48 28.52 -12.99
CA PRO A 714 -3.28 28.79 -12.21
C PRO A 714 -2.01 28.65 -13.05
N LYS A 715 -0.99 29.48 -12.82
CA LYS A 715 0.27 29.43 -13.60
C LYS A 715 1.04 28.13 -13.38
N SER A 716 0.86 27.52 -12.22
CA SER A 716 1.50 26.25 -11.85
C SER A 716 0.52 25.36 -11.11
N ALA A 717 0.71 24.05 -11.26
CA ALA A 717 0.03 23.02 -10.50
C ALA A 717 0.96 21.81 -10.34
N GLU A 718 0.55 20.79 -9.58
CA GLU A 718 1.24 19.51 -9.56
C GLU A 718 1.03 18.76 -10.88
N GLU A 719 1.96 17.89 -11.26
CA GLU A 719 1.84 17.09 -12.48
C GLU A 719 0.60 16.19 -12.41
N GLY A 720 -0.18 16.12 -13.51
CA GLY A 720 -1.37 15.28 -13.60
C GLY A 720 -2.66 15.89 -13.04
N LYS A 721 -2.64 17.15 -12.61
CA LYS A 721 -3.87 17.89 -12.25
C LYS A 721 -4.75 18.09 -13.49
N VAL A 722 -6.06 17.94 -13.32
CA VAL A 722 -7.04 18.06 -14.40
C VAL A 722 -8.10 19.12 -14.07
N ILE A 723 -8.50 19.92 -15.04
CA ILE A 723 -9.62 20.86 -14.92
C ILE A 723 -10.58 20.61 -16.08
N ILE A 724 -11.85 20.37 -15.76
CA ILE A 724 -12.89 20.06 -16.75
C ILE A 724 -13.98 21.12 -16.68
N PHE A 725 -14.12 21.89 -17.76
CA PHE A 725 -15.20 22.86 -17.91
C PHE A 725 -16.40 22.22 -18.61
N LYS A 726 -17.59 22.49 -18.10
CA LYS A 726 -18.87 22.14 -18.73
C LYS A 726 -19.78 23.36 -18.71
N SER A 727 -20.36 23.73 -19.85
CA SER A 727 -21.27 24.88 -19.96
C SER A 727 -22.64 24.46 -20.45
N SER A 728 -23.67 24.88 -19.73
CA SER A 728 -25.06 24.97 -20.19
C SER A 728 -25.54 26.43 -20.30
N ALA A 729 -24.63 27.39 -20.13
CA ALA A 729 -24.94 28.82 -20.26
C ALA A 729 -25.17 29.21 -21.72
N SER A 730 -26.10 30.14 -21.97
CA SER A 730 -26.34 30.69 -23.31
C SER A 730 -25.21 31.61 -23.78
N TRP A 731 -24.33 32.05 -22.87
CA TRP A 731 -23.15 32.87 -23.16
C TRP A 731 -21.87 32.04 -23.07
N SER A 732 -20.97 32.24 -24.03
CA SER A 732 -19.64 31.61 -24.01
C SER A 732 -18.72 32.26 -22.98
N SER A 733 -17.84 31.47 -22.38
CA SER A 733 -16.75 31.95 -21.52
C SER A 733 -15.40 31.83 -22.23
N ASN A 734 -14.41 32.60 -21.81
CA ASN A 734 -13.03 32.48 -22.24
C ASN A 734 -12.24 31.74 -21.16
N VAL A 735 -11.44 30.74 -21.55
CA VAL A 735 -10.51 30.05 -20.65
C VAL A 735 -9.08 30.41 -21.06
N TYR A 736 -8.38 31.14 -20.20
CA TYR A 736 -7.00 31.55 -20.36
C TYR A 736 -6.08 30.59 -19.61
N TYR A 737 -5.04 30.12 -20.29
CA TYR A 737 -4.04 29.21 -19.74
C TYR A 737 -2.71 29.45 -20.43
N ASP A 738 -1.63 29.51 -19.66
CA ASP A 738 -0.30 29.93 -20.13
C ASP A 738 -0.34 31.26 -20.91
N THR A 739 -0.23 31.19 -22.24
CA THR A 739 -0.31 32.32 -23.19
C THR A 739 -1.42 32.15 -24.23
N LYS A 740 -2.31 31.18 -24.01
CA LYS A 740 -3.37 30.75 -24.91
C LYS A 740 -4.75 31.10 -24.34
N LYS A 741 -5.74 30.99 -25.21
CA LYS A 741 -7.15 31.22 -24.93
C LYS A 741 -8.00 30.25 -25.73
N ASP A 742 -8.92 29.59 -25.05
CA ASP A 742 -10.01 28.85 -25.70
C ASP A 742 -11.38 29.45 -25.35
N ILE A 743 -12.40 29.05 -26.11
CA ILE A 743 -13.79 29.50 -25.93
C ILE A 743 -14.62 28.31 -25.42
N LEU A 744 -15.10 28.42 -24.19
CA LEU A 744 -16.07 27.48 -23.61
C LEU A 744 -17.47 27.84 -24.11
N SER A 745 -18.03 27.00 -24.97
CA SER A 745 -19.37 27.20 -25.55
C SER A 745 -20.39 26.23 -24.95
N ASN A 746 -21.68 26.56 -25.06
CA ASN A 746 -22.78 25.72 -24.57
C ASN A 746 -22.69 24.29 -25.15
N GLY A 747 -22.73 23.29 -24.28
CA GLY A 747 -22.71 21.87 -24.64
C GLY A 747 -21.34 21.32 -25.06
N VAL A 748 -20.29 22.16 -25.12
CA VAL A 748 -18.93 21.74 -25.51
C VAL A 748 -18.02 21.75 -24.27
N PRO A 749 -17.61 20.58 -23.75
CA PRO A 749 -16.69 20.54 -22.63
C PRO A 749 -15.27 20.91 -23.08
N LEU A 750 -14.48 21.49 -22.16
CA LEU A 750 -13.04 21.68 -22.33
C LEU A 750 -12.31 20.99 -21.18
N GLU A 751 -11.23 20.26 -21.49
CA GLU A 751 -10.44 19.51 -20.51
C GLU A 751 -8.98 19.95 -20.59
N TYR A 752 -8.43 20.37 -19.45
CA TYR A 752 -7.05 20.79 -19.30
C TYR A 752 -6.33 19.84 -18.36
N TYR A 753 -5.15 19.36 -18.74
CA TYR A 753 -4.26 18.64 -17.84
C TYR A 753 -2.94 19.36 -17.70
N TYR A 754 -2.42 19.43 -16.47
CA TYR A 754 -1.14 20.04 -16.19
C TYR A 754 -0.03 19.00 -16.40
N SER A 755 0.82 19.23 -17.41
CA SER A 755 1.95 18.34 -17.68
C SER A 755 3.19 19.06 -18.18
N LYS A 756 4.36 18.65 -17.68
CA LYS A 756 5.67 19.23 -18.01
C LYS A 756 5.71 20.73 -17.74
N GLY A 757 5.11 21.15 -16.62
CA GLY A 757 5.11 22.53 -16.15
C GLY A 757 4.20 23.49 -16.92
N ARG A 758 3.16 22.99 -17.60
CA ARG A 758 2.19 23.81 -18.36
C ARG A 758 0.83 23.14 -18.49
N TRP A 759 -0.21 23.92 -18.81
CA TRP A 759 -1.54 23.38 -19.10
C TRP A 759 -1.68 22.97 -20.57
N ILE A 760 -2.25 21.80 -20.81
CA ILE A 760 -2.50 21.28 -22.14
C ILE A 760 -3.99 20.98 -22.28
N ASN A 761 -4.64 21.59 -23.28
CA ASN A 761 -6.03 21.26 -23.66
C ASN A 761 -6.04 19.95 -24.45
N ARG A 762 -7.00 19.07 -24.14
CA ARG A 762 -7.13 17.73 -24.71
C ARG A 762 -8.18 17.63 -25.81
#